data_AF-A0A820CTI4-F1
#
_entry.id   AF-A0A820CTI4-F1
#
_cell.length_a   1.000
_cell.length_b   1.000
_cell.length_c   1.000
_cell.angle_alpha   90.00
_cell.angle_beta   90.00
_cell.angle_gamma   90.00
#
_symmetry.space_group_name_H-M   'P 1'
#
loop_
_entity.id
_entity.type
_entity.pdbx_description
1 polymer ?
#
loop_
_entity_poly.entity_id
_entity_poly.type
_entity_poly.pdbx_seq_one_letter_code
_entity_poly.pdbx_strand_id
1 'polypeptide(L)'
;MLWQSSKEYCYALVNRFRCPKEWKRVGGSCYYLSAFTSVSATVNKSCHDVHSNRSHLIQIQNTVELFYAAHVLLKNNLSSLLLSVDPKLIKLQRNKLVCALSDIEPNTEYHHICEHVLDYCFSNVACGKHGHCASTLTGFKCSCSFLYGGIFCDTWSKEGIQIMIGVGFIIILYIMSWISTKQFIKSQEQLITFTVNRRDLVRDILVGLLSIFILSVIFTVITSRYYTLFKINSINGEKLAISINATIRSVQTCHFILDHRRENLSFFPAALVLIFIFSCCIKRQKTCLNTCYSRPGLLSPIEPFSIGNRITTAIVFGIIAYQLLKIFETLLFGLEQNFDNGVLVELFQRYALIFMTGVRYYPVLASLQLTNVAARFLASLYILSDIGYTIAREGSCMGFLPLGGQYAVIEEAKLRTELGTWFIIYGIIKNTPHFFFLSYIGAELFVRFAYDSIYVPRKKKESIWSPSSKESDELQFAKYYVRKLLSRNCRSLSQTTPEKAKNINRLDSLKSTIGEYLDSIYHWDDDFRFTTIATCTFTVAFTFLYYLACTFIFMYTSRTAGHIEFMRSYIERSVNGELKNAVSLNTEIIISAIITAILFALQLFAGMKNYKRHKQQLYKGLSTEIPPANHFKWTSIVSDSVHYSGFLVGYMTWGFVICFHLVLLVAIGVRLMTLHVPYTELALPIIVPLVVIYLLKISLMTSTGKILFIENDHKTYYLKSIRTYAIFVYFSFFADSFVGIASCIFRILKATVIHTIFIARIDYCSTGHPLVHLV
;
A
#
# COMPACT_ATOMS: atom_id res chain seq x y z
N MET A 1 -19.44 10.64 30.48
CA MET A 1 -20.08 11.82 31.12
C MET A 1 -19.11 12.99 31.02
N LEU A 2 -19.60 14.18 30.65
CA LEU A 2 -18.88 15.34 30.08
C LEU A 2 -18.66 15.28 28.57
N TRP A 3 -19.75 15.29 27.79
CA TRP A 3 -19.77 15.80 26.40
C TRP A 3 -21.22 16.01 25.91
N GLN A 4 -21.97 16.92 26.53
CA GLN A 4 -23.37 17.17 26.13
C GLN A 4 -23.89 18.60 26.36
N SER A 5 -23.02 19.62 26.31
CA SER A 5 -23.39 21.01 26.66
C SER A 5 -23.00 22.10 25.62
N SER A 6 -22.73 21.75 24.35
CA SER A 6 -22.30 22.78 23.36
C SER A 6 -23.25 23.04 22.18
N LYS A 7 -24.41 22.37 22.09
CA LYS A 7 -25.33 22.56 20.95
C LYS A 7 -26.44 23.60 21.14
N GLU A 8 -26.77 24.00 22.37
CA GLU A 8 -27.87 24.95 22.62
C GLU A 8 -27.48 26.45 22.55
N TYR A 9 -26.18 26.79 22.55
CA TYR A 9 -25.74 28.19 22.55
C TYR A 9 -25.66 28.85 21.17
N CYS A 10 -25.63 28.09 20.06
CA CYS A 10 -25.50 28.68 18.71
C CYS A 10 -26.82 29.21 18.12
N TYR A 11 -27.98 28.72 18.57
CA TYR A 11 -29.28 29.18 18.04
C TYR A 11 -29.79 30.47 18.68
N ALA A 12 -29.30 30.84 19.87
CA ALA A 12 -29.73 32.05 20.57
C ALA A 12 -29.04 33.35 20.09
N LEU A 13 -27.90 33.26 19.40
CA LEU A 13 -27.11 34.45 19.02
C LEU A 13 -27.56 35.11 17.69
N VAL A 14 -28.25 34.38 16.81
CA VAL A 14 -28.62 34.87 15.46
C VAL A 14 -29.82 35.83 15.47
N ASN A 15 -30.58 35.89 16.56
CA ASN A 15 -31.78 36.71 16.66
C ASN A 15 -31.59 38.11 17.28
N ARG A 16 -30.37 38.53 17.65
CA ARG A 16 -30.13 39.83 18.32
C ARG A 16 -29.52 40.95 17.46
N PHE A 17 -29.16 40.71 16.20
CA PHE A 17 -28.64 41.77 15.34
C PHE A 17 -29.79 42.53 14.62
N ARG A 18 -29.98 43.81 14.96
CA ARG A 18 -30.88 44.73 14.23
C ARG A 18 -30.16 45.25 12.99
N CYS A 19 -30.83 45.20 11.83
CA CYS A 19 -30.31 45.82 10.60
C CYS A 19 -30.23 47.36 10.76
N PRO A 20 -29.26 48.04 10.12
CA PRO A 20 -29.20 49.51 10.05
C PRO A 20 -30.47 50.12 9.43
N LYS A 21 -30.76 51.39 9.74
CA LYS A 21 -32.05 52.07 9.48
C LYS A 21 -32.52 52.16 8.01
N GLU A 22 -31.76 51.69 7.04
CA GLU A 22 -32.10 51.75 5.61
C GLU A 22 -32.10 50.37 4.91
N TRP A 23 -31.98 49.29 5.70
CA TRP A 23 -31.83 47.93 5.17
C TRP A 23 -33.05 47.08 5.52
N LYS A 24 -33.57 46.31 4.54
CA LYS A 24 -34.72 45.39 4.74
C LYS A 24 -34.24 43.97 5.01
N ARG A 25 -34.87 43.28 5.97
CA ARG A 25 -34.55 41.90 6.35
C ARG A 25 -35.42 40.91 5.59
N VAL A 26 -34.79 39.98 4.87
CA VAL A 26 -35.47 38.87 4.20
C VAL A 26 -34.65 37.60 4.45
N GLY A 27 -35.26 36.55 5.00
CA GLY A 27 -34.58 35.26 5.21
C GLY A 27 -33.39 35.30 6.18
N GLY A 28 -33.40 36.17 7.19
CA GLY A 28 -32.32 36.26 8.19
C GLY A 28 -31.20 37.25 7.85
N SER A 29 -31.12 37.72 6.61
CA SER A 29 -30.08 38.62 6.10
C SER A 29 -30.62 40.04 5.81
N CYS A 30 -29.79 41.08 5.97
CA CYS A 30 -30.14 42.48 5.68
C CYS A 30 -29.68 42.88 4.27
N TYR A 31 -30.52 43.60 3.50
CA TYR A 31 -30.20 44.08 2.14
C TYR A 31 -30.43 45.60 2.00
N TYR A 32 -29.56 46.27 1.24
CA TYR A 32 -29.66 47.69 0.87
C TYR A 32 -30.20 47.82 -0.56
N LEU A 33 -31.29 48.57 -0.75
CA LEU A 33 -31.85 48.87 -2.07
C LEU A 33 -31.62 50.35 -2.35
N SER A 34 -30.69 50.68 -3.26
CA SER A 34 -30.49 52.07 -3.70
C SER A 34 -31.60 52.48 -4.67
N ALA A 35 -32.21 53.64 -4.39
CA ALA A 35 -33.27 54.20 -5.20
C ALA A 35 -32.74 54.68 -6.57
N PHE A 36 -33.44 54.32 -7.64
CA PHE A 36 -33.45 55.09 -8.88
C PHE A 36 -34.89 55.49 -9.21
N THR A 37 -35.03 56.74 -9.64
CA THR A 37 -36.24 57.57 -9.63
C THR A 37 -37.09 57.47 -10.91
N SER A 38 -38.40 57.45 -10.69
CA SER A 38 -39.52 58.07 -11.45
C SER A 38 -39.60 57.97 -12.98
N VAL A 39 -40.65 57.29 -13.48
CA VAL A 39 -41.63 57.89 -14.40
C VAL A 39 -43.04 57.39 -14.04
N SER A 40 -43.98 58.33 -14.01
CA SER A 40 -45.38 58.17 -13.62
C SER A 40 -46.26 57.66 -14.76
N ALA A 41 -47.31 56.91 -14.43
CA ALA A 41 -48.73 57.22 -14.73
C ALA A 41 -49.56 55.92 -14.88
N THR A 42 -50.58 55.84 -14.04
CA THR A 42 -51.90 55.22 -14.26
C THR A 42 -51.99 53.88 -14.99
N VAL A 43 -52.43 52.82 -14.30
CA VAL A 43 -53.66 52.06 -14.62
C VAL A 43 -54.00 51.13 -13.44
N ASN A 44 -55.22 51.29 -12.94
CA ASN A 44 -55.94 50.37 -12.07
C ASN A 44 -56.11 49.02 -12.77
N LYS A 45 -55.56 47.91 -12.24
CA LYS A 45 -56.14 46.55 -12.36
C LYS A 45 -55.41 45.50 -11.51
N SER A 46 -56.17 44.45 -11.24
CA SER A 46 -56.03 43.36 -10.26
C SER A 46 -54.73 42.56 -10.24
N CYS A 47 -54.41 42.08 -9.03
CA CYS A 47 -53.24 41.32 -8.61
C CYS A 47 -53.20 39.86 -9.10
N HIS A 48 -53.42 39.58 -10.40
CA HIS A 48 -53.41 38.20 -10.90
C HIS A 48 -52.60 37.90 -12.19
N ASP A 49 -51.92 38.89 -12.81
CA ASP A 49 -51.23 38.68 -14.10
C ASP A 49 -49.72 38.98 -14.14
N VAL A 50 -49.01 39.09 -13.00
CA VAL A 50 -47.56 39.43 -12.98
C VAL A 50 -46.66 38.24 -12.62
N HIS A 51 -47.04 37.01 -12.99
CA HIS A 51 -46.22 35.81 -12.71
C HIS A 51 -45.65 35.08 -13.93
N SER A 52 -45.59 35.73 -15.09
CA SER A 52 -44.94 35.19 -16.29
C SER A 52 -43.95 36.23 -16.83
N ASN A 53 -42.67 35.83 -16.96
CA ASN A 53 -41.56 36.58 -17.57
C ASN A 53 -40.93 37.76 -16.81
N ARG A 54 -40.29 37.50 -15.65
CA ARG A 54 -39.15 38.31 -15.19
C ARG A 54 -38.03 37.43 -14.63
N SER A 55 -37.24 36.82 -15.50
CA SER A 55 -35.82 36.59 -15.17
C SER A 55 -35.13 37.94 -15.24
N HIS A 56 -34.51 38.37 -14.14
CA HIS A 56 -33.71 39.59 -14.11
C HIS A 56 -32.47 39.41 -14.99
N LEU A 57 -32.58 39.86 -16.24
CA LEU A 57 -31.49 39.84 -17.22
C LEU A 57 -30.61 41.06 -16.95
N ILE A 58 -29.43 40.82 -16.39
CA ILE A 58 -28.39 41.85 -16.28
C ILE A 58 -27.63 41.84 -17.61
N GLN A 59 -27.81 42.88 -18.41
CA GLN A 59 -27.09 43.07 -19.66
C GLN A 59 -25.76 43.77 -19.35
N ILE A 60 -24.66 43.03 -19.50
CA ILE A 60 -23.30 43.51 -19.19
C ILE A 60 -22.73 44.17 -20.45
N GLN A 61 -22.42 45.47 -20.36
CA GLN A 61 -21.97 46.25 -21.53
C GLN A 61 -20.46 46.50 -21.56
N ASN A 62 -19.73 46.23 -20.47
CA ASN A 62 -18.27 46.30 -20.48
C ASN A 62 -17.60 45.19 -19.63
N THR A 63 -16.28 45.04 -19.80
CA THR A 63 -15.46 44.03 -19.13
C THR A 63 -15.33 44.22 -17.61
N VAL A 64 -15.38 45.45 -17.10
CA VAL A 64 -15.31 45.75 -15.66
C VAL A 64 -16.56 45.26 -14.93
N GLU A 65 -17.74 45.42 -15.53
CA GLU A 65 -19.01 44.91 -15.00
C GLU A 65 -19.03 43.37 -14.96
N LEU A 66 -18.40 42.72 -15.95
CA LEU A 66 -18.25 41.26 -15.97
C LEU A 66 -17.39 40.76 -14.80
N PHE A 67 -16.25 41.42 -14.53
CA PHE A 67 -15.39 41.06 -13.40
C PHE A 67 -16.06 41.35 -12.06
N TYR A 68 -16.82 42.44 -11.96
CA TYR A 68 -17.58 42.75 -10.75
C TYR A 68 -18.68 41.72 -10.48
N ALA A 69 -19.45 41.32 -11.51
CA ALA A 69 -20.48 40.28 -11.39
C ALA A 69 -19.87 38.93 -11.00
N ALA A 70 -18.73 38.54 -11.59
CA ALA A 70 -18.02 37.31 -11.23
C ALA A 70 -17.52 37.35 -9.77
N HIS A 71 -16.97 38.47 -9.32
CA HIS A 71 -16.51 38.63 -7.94
C HIS A 71 -17.66 38.53 -6.92
N VAL A 72 -18.81 39.13 -7.22
CA VAL A 72 -20.01 39.08 -6.37
C VAL A 72 -20.60 37.67 -6.31
N LEU A 73 -20.60 36.92 -7.42
CA LEU A 73 -21.06 35.53 -7.45
C LEU A 73 -20.15 34.61 -6.62
N LEU A 74 -18.84 34.78 -6.75
CA LEU A 74 -17.83 33.97 -6.04
C LEU A 74 -17.85 34.23 -4.54
N LYS A 75 -18.07 35.48 -4.13
CA LYS A 75 -18.11 35.87 -2.71
C LYS A 75 -19.38 35.38 -1.99
N ASN A 76 -20.49 35.18 -2.72
CA ASN A 76 -21.79 34.88 -2.13
C ASN A 76 -22.28 33.44 -2.38
N ASN A 77 -21.48 32.59 -3.02
CA ASN A 77 -21.76 31.16 -3.23
C ASN A 77 -23.10 30.90 -3.95
N LEU A 78 -23.44 31.74 -4.93
CA LEU A 78 -24.66 31.60 -5.74
C LEU A 78 -24.38 30.75 -6.98
N SER A 79 -25.14 29.66 -7.14
CA SER A 79 -24.85 28.58 -8.10
C SER A 79 -25.39 28.80 -9.52
N SER A 80 -26.23 29.79 -9.78
CA SER A 80 -26.60 30.14 -11.16
C SER A 80 -27.14 31.57 -11.31
N LEU A 81 -26.63 32.28 -12.32
CA LEU A 81 -27.19 33.52 -12.85
C LEU A 81 -27.11 33.46 -14.38
N LEU A 82 -28.20 33.75 -15.08
CA LEU A 82 -28.28 33.64 -16.53
C LEU A 82 -27.79 34.95 -17.16
N LEU A 83 -26.59 34.95 -17.76
CA LEU A 83 -25.96 36.12 -18.36
C LEU A 83 -26.08 36.08 -19.89
N SER A 84 -26.58 37.16 -20.48
CA SER A 84 -26.53 37.39 -21.93
C SER A 84 -25.42 38.40 -22.21
N VAL A 85 -24.37 37.94 -22.90
CA VAL A 85 -23.21 38.77 -23.27
C VAL A 85 -23.37 39.20 -24.72
N ASP A 86 -23.23 40.51 -24.99
CA ASP A 86 -23.34 41.05 -26.34
C ASP A 86 -22.17 40.54 -27.21
N PRO A 87 -22.44 39.85 -28.34
CA PRO A 87 -21.42 39.24 -29.19
C PRO A 87 -20.42 40.25 -29.79
N LYS A 88 -20.71 41.56 -29.75
CA LYS A 88 -19.77 42.60 -30.19
C LYS A 88 -18.52 42.74 -29.30
N LEU A 89 -18.58 42.33 -28.03
CA LEU A 89 -17.42 42.31 -27.13
C LEU A 89 -16.38 41.23 -27.47
N ILE A 90 -16.76 40.21 -28.26
CA ILE A 90 -15.89 39.08 -28.61
C ILE A 90 -15.12 39.33 -29.92
N LYS A 91 -15.34 40.48 -30.58
CA LYS A 91 -14.82 40.77 -31.92
C LYS A 91 -13.80 41.90 -31.96
N LEU A 92 -12.77 41.87 -31.10
CA LEU A 92 -11.62 42.78 -31.24
C LEU A 92 -10.32 42.19 -30.68
N GLN A 93 -9.61 41.40 -31.51
CA GLN A 93 -8.14 41.39 -31.65
C GLN A 93 -7.73 40.21 -32.55
N ARG A 94 -7.74 40.44 -33.87
CA ARG A 94 -6.85 39.75 -34.80
C ARG A 94 -6.13 40.83 -35.60
N ASN A 95 -4.80 40.77 -35.56
CA ASN A 95 -3.84 41.42 -36.44
C ASN A 95 -3.63 42.94 -36.26
N LYS A 96 -2.73 43.28 -35.34
CA LYS A 96 -1.75 44.38 -35.48
C LYS A 96 -0.69 44.22 -34.39
N LEU A 97 0.42 43.55 -34.72
CA LEU A 97 1.64 43.63 -33.93
C LEU A 97 2.38 44.88 -34.41
N VAL A 98 2.20 45.99 -33.69
CA VAL A 98 3.02 47.18 -33.82
C VAL A 98 4.25 46.94 -32.96
N CYS A 99 5.43 46.84 -33.57
CA CYS A 99 6.70 46.92 -32.86
C CYS A 99 6.80 48.35 -32.32
N ALA A 100 6.52 48.54 -31.02
CA ALA A 100 6.84 49.76 -30.31
C ALA A 100 8.30 49.66 -29.83
N LEU A 101 9.22 50.13 -30.67
CA LEU A 101 10.49 50.69 -30.24
C LEU A 101 10.30 52.20 -30.31
N SER A 102 9.74 52.78 -29.25
CA SER A 102 9.78 54.23 -29.03
C SER A 102 11.13 54.57 -28.42
N ASP A 103 11.78 55.57 -29.02
CA ASP A 103 13.02 56.24 -28.59
C ASP A 103 14.33 55.76 -29.21
N ILE A 104 14.38 55.65 -30.54
CA ILE A 104 15.64 55.79 -31.29
C ILE A 104 15.42 56.75 -32.46
N GLU A 105 16.18 57.86 -32.46
CA GLU A 105 16.19 58.89 -33.51
C GLU A 105 16.60 58.31 -34.88
N PRO A 106 15.95 58.72 -35.98
CA PRO A 106 16.22 58.16 -37.29
C PRO A 106 17.34 58.95 -37.97
N ASN A 107 18.60 58.60 -37.71
CA ASN A 107 19.72 58.98 -38.57
C ASN A 107 20.98 58.16 -38.21
N THR A 108 21.07 56.91 -38.68
CA THR A 108 22.32 56.27 -39.13
C THR A 108 22.04 54.87 -39.70
N GLU A 109 22.75 54.53 -40.77
CA GLU A 109 22.75 53.26 -41.49
C GLU A 109 23.02 52.06 -40.58
N TYR A 110 22.01 51.22 -40.32
CA TYR A 110 22.22 49.83 -39.88
C TYR A 110 21.16 48.92 -40.49
N HIS A 111 21.30 48.64 -41.78
CA HIS A 111 20.46 47.63 -42.46
C HIS A 111 20.94 46.18 -42.26
N HIS A 112 21.99 45.94 -41.46
CA HIS A 112 22.65 44.63 -41.40
C HIS A 112 22.52 43.88 -40.06
N ILE A 113 21.74 44.38 -39.09
CA ILE A 113 21.65 43.73 -37.75
C ILE A 113 20.44 42.80 -37.62
N CYS A 114 19.40 42.92 -38.45
CA CYS A 114 18.25 42.02 -38.39
C CYS A 114 18.42 40.69 -39.15
N GLU A 115 19.43 40.56 -40.02
CA GLU A 115 19.66 39.33 -40.79
C GLU A 115 20.50 38.30 -40.02
N HIS A 116 21.29 38.72 -39.03
CA HIS A 116 22.22 37.81 -38.35
C HIS A 116 21.60 36.94 -37.25
N VAL A 117 20.39 37.27 -36.77
CA VAL A 117 19.71 36.48 -35.71
C VAL A 117 18.85 35.35 -36.28
N LEU A 118 18.48 35.42 -37.56
CA LEU A 118 17.66 34.40 -38.24
C LEU A 118 18.48 33.18 -38.71
N ASP A 119 19.76 33.35 -39.05
CA ASP A 119 20.62 32.24 -39.47
C ASP A 119 21.05 31.30 -38.33
N TYR A 120 20.95 31.74 -37.07
CA TYR A 120 21.39 30.93 -35.93
C TYR A 120 20.45 29.74 -35.61
N CYS A 121 19.16 29.79 -35.95
CA CYS A 121 18.27 28.61 -35.79
C CYS A 121 18.27 27.67 -37.01
N PHE A 122 18.75 28.11 -38.18
CA PHE A 122 18.79 27.23 -39.36
C PHE A 122 19.82 26.11 -39.25
N SER A 123 20.86 26.28 -38.44
CA SER A 123 21.90 25.26 -38.28
C SER A 123 21.55 24.14 -37.28
N ASN A 124 20.44 24.23 -36.52
CA ASN A 124 20.12 23.32 -35.39
C ASN A 124 21.25 23.19 -34.34
N VAL A 125 22.35 23.96 -34.43
CA VAL A 125 23.51 23.81 -33.52
C VAL A 125 23.22 24.43 -32.15
N ALA A 126 22.31 25.40 -32.06
CA ALA A 126 22.02 26.12 -30.82
C ALA A 126 21.24 25.28 -29.79
N CYS A 127 20.29 24.45 -30.23
CA CYS A 127 19.67 23.46 -29.35
C CYS A 127 20.56 22.22 -29.44
N GLY A 128 21.20 21.81 -28.35
CA GLY A 128 22.13 20.68 -28.34
C GLY A 128 21.53 19.42 -28.97
N LYS A 129 22.35 18.38 -29.17
CA LYS A 129 22.06 17.15 -29.96
C LYS A 129 20.68 16.48 -29.73
N HIS A 130 20.00 16.78 -28.63
CA HIS A 130 18.71 16.22 -28.23
C HIS A 130 17.53 17.21 -28.24
N GLY A 131 17.67 18.41 -28.83
CA GLY A 131 16.61 19.40 -29.00
C GLY A 131 16.38 19.79 -30.46
N HIS A 132 15.21 20.39 -30.74
CA HIS A 132 14.94 21.05 -32.03
C HIS A 132 14.39 22.47 -31.78
N CYS A 133 14.76 23.41 -32.63
CA CYS A 133 14.30 24.80 -32.51
C CYS A 133 12.83 24.89 -32.93
N ALA A 134 11.95 25.31 -32.01
CA ALA A 134 10.54 25.54 -32.28
C ALA A 134 10.25 27.06 -32.24
N SER A 135 9.61 27.57 -33.29
CA SER A 135 9.14 28.95 -33.33
C SER A 135 7.91 29.11 -32.44
N THR A 136 7.94 30.08 -31.54
CA THR A 136 6.78 30.49 -30.72
C THR A 136 6.44 31.95 -31.02
N LEU A 137 5.19 32.35 -30.74
CA LEU A 137 4.69 33.71 -30.99
C LEU A 137 5.50 34.83 -30.29
N THR A 138 6.36 34.48 -29.32
CA THR A 138 7.21 35.41 -28.55
C THR A 138 8.71 35.21 -28.78
N GLY A 139 9.12 34.38 -29.75
CA GLY A 139 10.54 34.10 -30.06
C GLY A 139 10.84 32.61 -30.31
N PHE A 140 12.11 32.25 -30.39
CA PHE A 140 12.55 30.86 -30.59
C PHE A 140 12.77 30.16 -29.24
N LYS A 141 12.28 28.93 -29.10
CA LYS A 141 12.51 28.10 -27.91
C LYS A 141 12.97 26.70 -28.33
N CYS A 142 14.00 26.19 -27.66
CA CYS A 142 14.42 24.80 -27.85
C CYS A 142 13.37 23.85 -27.25
N SER A 143 12.81 22.99 -28.10
CA SER A 143 11.93 21.90 -27.69
C SER A 143 12.79 20.64 -27.50
N CYS A 144 13.04 20.29 -26.24
CA CYS A 144 13.88 19.17 -25.88
C CYS A 144 13.15 17.84 -26.01
N SER A 145 13.86 16.79 -26.40
CA SER A 145 13.37 15.42 -26.27
C SER A 145 13.07 15.10 -24.80
N PHE A 146 12.06 14.28 -24.55
CA PHE A 146 11.45 14.04 -23.25
C PHE A 146 12.42 13.65 -22.11
N LEU A 147 13.57 13.06 -22.43
CA LEU A 147 14.61 12.66 -21.46
C LEU A 147 15.57 13.80 -21.08
N TYR A 148 15.53 14.94 -21.77
CA TYR A 148 16.48 16.02 -21.67
C TYR A 148 15.78 17.36 -21.39
N GLY A 149 16.44 18.25 -20.67
CA GLY A 149 16.00 19.58 -20.29
C GLY A 149 17.16 20.57 -20.25
N GLY A 150 16.92 21.76 -19.71
CA GLY A 150 17.86 22.88 -19.76
C GLY A 150 17.62 23.77 -20.99
N ILE A 151 18.25 24.95 -21.00
CA ILE A 151 18.04 25.96 -22.05
C ILE A 151 18.48 25.42 -23.43
N PHE A 152 19.47 24.54 -23.45
CA PHE A 152 20.05 23.95 -24.66
C PHE A 152 19.84 22.43 -24.77
N CYS A 153 18.95 21.83 -23.97
CA CYS A 153 18.64 20.39 -24.01
C CYS A 153 19.85 19.45 -23.77
N ASP A 154 20.84 19.95 -23.03
CA ASP A 154 22.11 19.31 -22.72
C ASP A 154 22.11 18.63 -21.35
N THR A 155 21.16 18.98 -20.48
CA THR A 155 21.00 18.37 -19.16
C THR A 155 19.89 17.33 -19.17
N TRP A 156 19.97 16.31 -18.31
CA TRP A 156 18.90 15.34 -18.17
C TRP A 156 17.68 15.98 -17.51
N SER A 157 16.47 15.75 -18.05
CA SER A 157 15.25 16.25 -17.43
C SER A 157 15.01 15.52 -16.10
N LYS A 158 14.44 16.22 -15.12
CA LYS A 158 14.07 15.61 -13.84
C LYS A 158 13.08 14.46 -14.05
N GLU A 159 12.18 14.55 -15.04
CA GLU A 159 11.28 13.45 -15.40
C GLU A 159 12.03 12.27 -16.04
N GLY A 160 13.03 12.53 -16.90
CA GLY A 160 13.85 11.50 -17.53
C GLY A 160 14.66 10.68 -16.53
N ILE A 161 15.23 11.34 -15.50
CA ILE A 161 15.93 10.66 -14.40
C ILE A 161 14.96 9.78 -13.60
N GLN A 162 13.75 10.26 -13.31
CA GLN A 162 12.73 9.49 -12.58
C GLN A 162 12.28 8.24 -13.36
N ILE A 163 12.15 8.34 -14.68
CA ILE A 163 11.77 7.21 -15.53
C ILE A 163 12.89 6.18 -15.60
N MET A 164 14.15 6.60 -15.70
CA MET A 164 15.29 5.68 -15.67
C MET A 164 15.41 4.94 -14.33
N ILE A 165 15.18 5.64 -13.21
CA ILE A 165 15.13 5.02 -11.88
C ILE A 165 13.95 4.03 -11.79
N GLY A 166 12.78 4.40 -12.33
CA GLY A 166 11.61 3.53 -12.38
C GLY A 166 11.83 2.25 -13.20
N VAL A 167 12.43 2.37 -14.39
CA VAL A 167 12.80 1.23 -15.25
C VAL A 167 13.87 0.37 -14.57
N GLY A 168 14.86 0.99 -13.90
CA GLY A 168 15.85 0.29 -13.09
C GLY A 168 15.21 -0.53 -11.95
N PHE A 169 14.21 0.04 -11.26
CA PHE A 169 13.48 -0.66 -10.20
C PHE A 169 12.64 -1.81 -10.74
N ILE A 170 11.99 -1.66 -11.90
CA ILE A 170 11.25 -2.75 -12.57
C ILE A 170 12.19 -3.87 -13.00
N ILE A 171 13.37 -3.55 -13.55
CA ILE A 171 14.39 -4.55 -13.92
C ILE A 171 14.90 -5.27 -12.68
N ILE A 172 15.13 -4.57 -11.56
CA ILE A 172 15.54 -5.18 -10.28
C ILE A 172 14.43 -6.11 -9.76
N LEU A 173 13.17 -5.68 -9.76
CA LEU A 173 12.03 -6.51 -9.35
C LEU A 173 11.87 -7.74 -10.27
N TYR A 174 12.07 -7.58 -11.58
CA TYR A 174 12.06 -8.68 -12.54
C TYR A 174 13.21 -9.67 -12.27
N ILE A 175 14.42 -9.18 -12.00
CA ILE A 175 15.59 -10.01 -11.63
C ILE A 175 15.34 -10.74 -10.31
N MET A 176 14.78 -10.07 -9.29
CA MET A 176 14.47 -10.68 -8.00
C MET A 176 13.35 -11.73 -8.11
N SER A 177 12.33 -11.47 -8.94
CA SER A 177 11.28 -12.43 -9.26
C SER A 177 11.84 -13.63 -10.04
N TRP A 178 12.72 -13.40 -11.02
CA TRP A 178 13.40 -14.43 -11.80
C TRP A 178 14.34 -15.28 -10.94
N ILE A 179 15.08 -14.67 -10.01
CA ILE A 179 15.93 -15.39 -9.06
C ILE A 179 15.07 -16.23 -8.12
N SER A 180 13.93 -15.71 -7.65
CA SER A 180 12.98 -16.47 -6.80
C SER A 180 12.36 -17.65 -7.53
N THR A 181 11.92 -17.49 -8.80
CA THR A 181 11.42 -18.61 -9.61
C THR A 181 12.51 -19.60 -9.95
N LYS A 182 13.75 -19.16 -10.22
CA LYS A 182 14.88 -20.07 -10.48
C LYS A 182 15.30 -20.84 -9.23
N GLN A 183 15.29 -20.23 -8.05
CA GLN A 183 15.51 -20.92 -6.77
C GLN A 183 14.37 -21.90 -6.45
N PHE A 184 13.12 -21.54 -6.74
CA PHE A 184 11.98 -22.44 -6.62
C PHE A 184 12.10 -23.65 -7.57
N ILE A 185 12.46 -23.43 -8.83
CA ILE A 185 12.68 -24.51 -9.81
C ILE A 185 13.84 -25.42 -9.39
N LYS A 186 14.95 -24.85 -8.90
CA LYS A 186 16.11 -25.62 -8.42
C LYS A 186 15.79 -26.42 -7.14
N SER A 187 14.94 -25.86 -6.27
CA SER A 187 14.42 -26.56 -5.08
C SER A 187 13.47 -27.72 -5.46
N GLN A 188 12.71 -27.59 -6.55
CA GLN A 188 11.89 -28.68 -7.09
C GLN A 188 12.74 -29.75 -7.80
N GLU A 189 13.78 -29.38 -8.56
CA GLU A 189 14.69 -30.35 -9.22
C GLU A 189 15.44 -31.26 -8.21
N GLN A 190 15.81 -30.73 -7.05
CA GLN A 190 16.45 -31.52 -5.99
C GLN A 190 15.46 -32.39 -5.20
N LEU A 191 14.18 -32.03 -5.17
CA LEU A 191 13.12 -32.86 -4.59
C LEU A 191 12.74 -34.03 -5.53
N ILE A 192 12.84 -33.82 -6.85
CA ILE A 192 12.44 -34.79 -7.89
C ILE A 192 13.53 -35.85 -8.16
N THR A 193 14.79 -35.56 -7.85
CA THR A 193 15.89 -36.53 -8.02
C THR A 193 15.88 -37.67 -6.99
N PHE A 194 15.07 -37.59 -5.93
CA PHE A 194 15.00 -38.63 -4.89
C PHE A 194 13.75 -39.52 -4.90
N THR A 195 12.79 -39.27 -5.80
CA THR A 195 11.59 -40.13 -5.94
C THR A 195 11.25 -40.38 -7.40
N VAL A 196 11.64 -41.56 -7.88
CA VAL A 196 11.06 -42.35 -8.98
C VAL A 196 10.72 -41.59 -10.29
N ASN A 197 11.44 -41.98 -11.34
CA ASN A 197 11.22 -41.73 -12.78
C ASN A 197 9.76 -41.47 -13.21
N ARG A 198 9.30 -40.20 -13.15
CA ARG A 198 8.08 -39.73 -13.83
C ARG A 198 8.31 -38.35 -14.47
N ARG A 199 8.94 -38.36 -15.64
CA ARG A 199 9.05 -37.18 -16.54
C ARG A 199 7.69 -36.58 -16.91
N ASP A 200 6.62 -37.37 -16.93
CA ASP A 200 5.29 -36.90 -17.31
C ASP A 200 4.66 -35.94 -16.28
N LEU A 201 4.88 -36.14 -14.97
CA LEU A 201 4.29 -35.28 -13.94
C LEU A 201 4.92 -33.88 -13.94
N VAL A 202 6.23 -33.80 -14.19
CA VAL A 202 6.95 -32.52 -14.32
C VAL A 202 6.48 -31.77 -15.55
N ARG A 203 6.27 -32.48 -16.67
CA ARG A 203 5.69 -31.89 -17.88
C ARG A 203 4.29 -31.37 -17.60
N ASP A 204 3.45 -32.11 -16.87
CA ASP A 204 2.07 -31.71 -16.60
C ASP A 204 1.99 -30.54 -15.60
N ILE A 205 2.86 -30.47 -14.60
CA ILE A 205 2.99 -29.33 -13.68
C ILE A 205 3.53 -28.10 -14.41
N LEU A 206 4.53 -28.27 -15.29
CA LEU A 206 5.10 -27.19 -16.08
C LEU A 206 4.09 -26.65 -17.09
N VAL A 207 3.30 -27.52 -17.73
CA VAL A 207 2.18 -27.14 -18.59
C VAL A 207 1.09 -26.43 -17.78
N GLY A 208 0.81 -26.87 -16.56
CA GLY A 208 -0.09 -26.18 -15.64
C GLY A 208 0.39 -24.75 -15.33
N LEU A 209 1.63 -24.58 -14.89
CA LEU A 209 2.25 -23.29 -14.60
C LEU A 209 2.33 -22.38 -15.84
N LEU A 210 2.67 -22.95 -17.00
CA LEU A 210 2.69 -22.24 -18.27
C LEU A 210 1.27 -21.81 -18.67
N SER A 211 0.25 -22.64 -18.45
CA SER A 211 -1.15 -22.29 -18.72
C SER A 211 -1.63 -21.17 -17.82
N ILE A 212 -1.25 -21.15 -16.54
CA ILE A 212 -1.58 -20.06 -15.59
C ILE A 212 -0.91 -18.76 -16.02
N PHE A 213 0.37 -18.83 -16.40
CA PHE A 213 1.11 -17.66 -16.89
C PHE A 213 0.47 -17.12 -18.17
N ILE A 214 0.18 -17.99 -19.14
CA ILE A 214 -0.50 -17.65 -20.40
C ILE A 214 -1.89 -17.08 -20.13
N LEU A 215 -2.68 -17.66 -19.22
CA LEU A 215 -3.98 -17.09 -18.85
C LEU A 215 -3.84 -15.69 -18.26
N SER A 216 -2.84 -15.45 -17.40
CA SER A 216 -2.62 -14.12 -16.80
C SER A 216 -2.17 -13.08 -17.84
N VAL A 217 -1.36 -13.49 -18.82
CA VAL A 217 -0.90 -12.65 -19.94
C VAL A 217 -2.04 -12.36 -20.90
N ILE A 218 -2.82 -13.38 -21.28
CA ILE A 218 -4.03 -13.23 -22.09
C ILE A 218 -5.00 -12.30 -21.37
N PHE A 219 -5.16 -12.45 -20.06
CA PHE A 219 -6.01 -11.60 -19.25
C PHE A 219 -5.57 -10.13 -19.28
N THR A 220 -4.26 -9.86 -19.08
CA THR A 220 -3.72 -8.49 -19.18
C THR A 220 -3.87 -7.91 -20.58
N VAL A 221 -3.72 -8.73 -21.63
CA VAL A 221 -3.91 -8.31 -23.03
C VAL A 221 -5.39 -8.03 -23.32
N ILE A 222 -6.32 -8.86 -22.86
CA ILE A 222 -7.77 -8.64 -23.04
C ILE A 222 -8.23 -7.39 -22.29
N THR A 223 -7.80 -7.19 -21.05
CA THR A 223 -8.13 -5.97 -20.30
C THR A 223 -7.54 -4.73 -20.96
N SER A 224 -6.32 -4.81 -21.50
CA SER A 224 -5.69 -3.72 -22.25
C SER A 224 -6.40 -3.42 -23.58
N ARG A 225 -6.85 -4.46 -24.30
CA ARG A 225 -7.63 -4.35 -25.55
C ARG A 225 -9.03 -3.78 -25.32
N TYR A 226 -9.72 -4.24 -24.27
CA TYR A 226 -11.03 -3.70 -23.89
C TYR A 226 -10.91 -2.21 -23.53
N TYR A 227 -9.85 -1.83 -22.81
CA TYR A 227 -9.58 -0.44 -22.45
C TYR A 227 -9.24 0.44 -23.66
N THR A 228 -8.43 -0.04 -24.60
CA THR A 228 -8.13 0.69 -25.83
C THR A 228 -9.38 0.87 -26.70
N LEU A 229 -10.26 -0.13 -26.78
CA LEU A 229 -11.55 0.00 -27.46
C LEU A 229 -12.50 0.99 -26.78
N PHE A 230 -12.56 0.99 -25.44
CA PHE A 230 -13.34 1.97 -24.68
C PHE A 230 -12.81 3.40 -24.90
N LYS A 231 -11.49 3.59 -24.90
CA LYS A 231 -10.85 4.89 -25.14
C LYS A 231 -11.04 5.38 -26.58
N ILE A 232 -10.97 4.51 -27.58
CA ILE A 232 -11.19 4.88 -28.99
C ILE A 232 -12.65 5.31 -29.21
N ASN A 233 -13.62 4.64 -28.59
CA ASN A 233 -15.03 5.05 -28.66
C ASN A 233 -15.33 6.35 -27.89
N SER A 234 -14.52 6.72 -26.90
CA SER A 234 -14.64 7.98 -26.17
C SER A 234 -14.06 9.19 -26.90
N ILE A 235 -13.13 9.00 -27.86
CA ILE A 235 -12.42 10.09 -28.54
C ILE A 235 -13.16 10.59 -29.80
N ASN A 236 -14.08 9.80 -30.35
CA ASN A 236 -14.98 10.26 -31.42
C ASN A 236 -16.11 11.14 -30.84
N GLY A 237 -15.71 12.33 -30.40
CA GLY A 237 -16.57 13.35 -29.82
C GLY A 237 -17.29 14.16 -30.88
N GLU A 238 -18.59 13.89 -31.05
CA GLU A 238 -19.51 14.92 -31.55
C GLU A 238 -20.85 14.97 -30.79
N LYS A 239 -21.00 14.22 -29.69
CA LYS A 239 -22.19 14.33 -28.81
C LYS A 239 -21.81 14.29 -27.34
N LEU A 240 -21.28 15.41 -26.84
CA LEU A 240 -20.90 15.64 -25.45
C LEU A 240 -22.06 15.33 -24.46
N ALA A 241 -23.30 15.62 -24.83
CA ALA A 241 -24.48 15.32 -24.01
C ALA A 241 -24.79 13.81 -23.88
N ILE A 242 -24.54 13.02 -24.94
CA ILE A 242 -24.73 11.56 -24.91
C ILE A 242 -23.62 10.90 -24.08
N SER A 243 -22.39 11.43 -24.16
CA SER A 243 -21.24 10.97 -23.37
C SER A 243 -21.46 11.16 -21.86
N ILE A 244 -22.05 12.30 -21.44
CA ILE A 244 -22.37 12.56 -20.03
C ILE A 244 -23.40 11.55 -19.51
N ASN A 245 -24.49 11.31 -20.24
CA ASN A 245 -25.50 10.33 -19.84
C ASN A 245 -24.95 8.89 -19.78
N ALA A 246 -24.07 8.51 -20.71
CA ALA A 246 -23.38 7.22 -20.66
C ALA A 246 -22.45 7.10 -19.44
N THR A 247 -21.76 8.19 -19.08
CA THR A 247 -20.88 8.25 -17.91
C THR A 247 -21.67 8.18 -16.60
N ILE A 248 -22.81 8.88 -16.50
CA ILE A 248 -23.69 8.80 -15.33
C ILE A 248 -24.24 7.38 -15.17
N ARG A 249 -24.68 6.76 -16.26
CA ARG A 249 -25.18 5.37 -16.23
C ARG A 249 -24.07 4.38 -15.85
N SER A 250 -22.83 4.57 -16.31
CA SER A 250 -21.71 3.70 -15.91
C SER A 250 -21.33 3.88 -14.44
N VAL A 251 -21.36 5.11 -13.92
CA VAL A 251 -21.15 5.41 -12.49
C VAL A 251 -22.22 4.76 -11.63
N GLN A 252 -23.51 4.89 -11.98
CA GLN A 252 -24.61 4.25 -11.27
C GLN A 252 -24.50 2.72 -11.30
N THR A 253 -24.13 2.16 -12.46
CA THR A 253 -23.91 0.72 -12.62
C THR A 253 -22.75 0.25 -11.73
N CYS A 254 -21.68 1.04 -11.64
CA CYS A 254 -20.56 0.73 -10.76
C CYS A 254 -20.89 0.85 -9.29
N HIS A 255 -21.66 1.85 -8.87
CA HIS A 255 -22.11 1.94 -7.49
C HIS A 255 -22.95 0.71 -7.09
N PHE A 256 -23.79 0.22 -8.01
CA PHE A 256 -24.56 -1.00 -7.81
C PHE A 256 -23.69 -2.27 -7.76
N ILE A 257 -22.66 -2.35 -8.62
CA ILE A 257 -21.75 -3.51 -8.74
C ILE A 257 -20.68 -3.54 -7.63
N LEU A 258 -20.26 -2.39 -7.10
CA LEU A 258 -19.23 -2.27 -6.07
C LEU A 258 -19.73 -2.55 -4.65
N ASP A 259 -21.02 -2.74 -4.46
CA ASP A 259 -21.59 -3.07 -3.15
C ASP A 259 -21.15 -4.49 -2.72
N HIS A 260 -20.07 -4.54 -1.94
CA HIS A 260 -19.51 -5.77 -1.36
C HIS A 260 -20.52 -6.59 -0.57
N ARG A 261 -21.56 -5.95 -0.05
CA ARG A 261 -22.64 -6.63 0.63
C ARG A 261 -23.37 -7.57 -0.32
N ARG A 262 -23.65 -7.12 -1.54
CA ARG A 262 -24.41 -7.88 -2.55
C ARG A 262 -23.62 -9.04 -3.10
N GLU A 263 -22.34 -8.83 -3.36
CA GLU A 263 -21.45 -9.91 -3.77
C GLU A 263 -21.48 -11.06 -2.76
N ASN A 264 -21.18 -10.77 -1.49
CA ASN A 264 -21.19 -11.79 -0.45
C ASN A 264 -22.58 -12.42 -0.29
N LEU A 265 -23.65 -11.62 -0.39
CA LEU A 265 -25.03 -12.10 -0.35
C LEU A 265 -25.39 -13.01 -1.54
N SER A 266 -24.79 -12.79 -2.71
CA SER A 266 -25.08 -13.56 -3.93
C SER A 266 -24.39 -14.92 -3.92
N PHE A 267 -23.16 -15.00 -3.40
CA PHE A 267 -22.41 -16.25 -3.26
C PHE A 267 -22.75 -17.04 -1.99
N PHE A 268 -23.32 -16.39 -0.96
CA PHE A 268 -23.63 -17.03 0.32
C PHE A 268 -24.60 -18.24 0.19
N PRO A 269 -25.73 -18.16 -0.53
CA PRO A 269 -26.61 -19.33 -0.74
C PRO A 269 -25.90 -20.48 -1.46
N ALA A 270 -25.09 -20.17 -2.49
CA ALA A 270 -24.32 -21.18 -3.21
C ALA A 270 -23.31 -21.86 -2.29
N ALA A 271 -22.63 -21.11 -1.42
CA ALA A 271 -21.72 -21.65 -0.42
C ALA A 271 -22.45 -22.57 0.57
N LEU A 272 -23.61 -22.16 1.11
CA LEU A 272 -24.40 -22.99 2.03
C LEU A 272 -24.86 -24.30 1.39
N VAL A 273 -25.30 -24.26 0.13
CA VAL A 273 -25.68 -25.46 -0.64
C VAL A 273 -24.48 -26.40 -0.79
N LEU A 274 -23.30 -25.89 -1.12
CA LEU A 274 -22.08 -26.70 -1.21
C LEU A 274 -21.66 -27.29 0.15
N ILE A 275 -21.74 -26.50 1.24
CA ILE A 275 -21.47 -27.00 2.60
C ILE A 275 -22.43 -28.14 2.94
N PHE A 276 -23.71 -27.99 2.61
CA PHE A 276 -24.71 -29.03 2.84
C PHE A 276 -24.41 -30.29 2.02
N ILE A 277 -24.12 -30.15 0.72
CA ILE A 277 -23.74 -31.27 -0.15
C ILE A 277 -22.50 -32.00 0.40
N PHE A 278 -21.46 -31.26 0.80
CA PHE A 278 -20.24 -31.85 1.35
C PHE A 278 -20.49 -32.52 2.70
N SER A 279 -21.33 -31.94 3.54
CA SER A 279 -21.71 -32.52 4.83
C SER A 279 -22.54 -33.79 4.68
N CYS A 280 -23.36 -33.88 3.62
CA CYS A 280 -24.09 -35.10 3.24
C CYS A 280 -23.18 -36.19 2.68
N CYS A 281 -22.00 -35.86 2.15
CA CYS A 281 -21.02 -36.85 1.68
C CYS A 281 -20.29 -37.56 2.83
N ILE A 282 -20.22 -36.96 4.02
CA ILE A 282 -19.43 -37.49 5.15
C ILE A 282 -20.33 -38.11 6.21
N LYS A 283 -19.97 -39.31 6.69
CA LYS A 283 -20.61 -39.94 7.86
C LYS A 283 -20.03 -39.36 9.16
N ARG A 284 -20.90 -39.01 10.12
CA ARG A 284 -20.58 -38.65 11.51
C ARG A 284 -19.91 -39.86 12.18
N GLN A 285 -18.86 -39.60 12.93
CA GLN A 285 -18.07 -40.68 13.55
C GLN A 285 -18.46 -41.01 14.99
N LYS A 286 -19.12 -40.11 15.75
CA LYS A 286 -19.23 -40.30 17.22
C LYS A 286 -20.60 -40.06 17.87
N THR A 287 -21.53 -39.31 17.27
CA THR A 287 -22.81 -38.98 17.93
C THR A 287 -24.02 -39.25 17.02
N CYS A 288 -25.00 -39.97 17.57
CA CYS A 288 -26.27 -40.33 16.94
C CYS A 288 -26.11 -41.15 15.63
N LEU A 289 -25.36 -42.25 15.70
CA LEU A 289 -25.10 -43.12 14.55
C LEU A 289 -26.38 -43.70 13.92
N ASN A 290 -27.42 -43.90 14.73
CA ASN A 290 -28.66 -44.59 14.36
C ASN A 290 -29.69 -43.71 13.60
N THR A 291 -29.53 -42.38 13.59
CA THR A 291 -30.46 -41.46 12.91
C THR A 291 -29.80 -40.94 11.63
N CYS A 292 -30.50 -41.04 10.49
CA CYS A 292 -30.02 -40.60 9.16
C CYS A 292 -28.67 -41.21 8.71
N TYR A 293 -28.40 -42.49 9.00
CA TYR A 293 -27.13 -43.16 8.68
C TYR A 293 -25.89 -42.36 9.10
N SER A 294 -25.99 -41.66 10.24
CA SER A 294 -24.95 -40.80 10.76
C SER A 294 -24.66 -39.56 9.89
N ARG A 295 -25.60 -39.00 9.12
CA ARG A 295 -25.39 -37.79 8.28
C ARG A 295 -26.35 -36.66 8.68
N PRO A 296 -26.02 -35.37 8.48
CA PRO A 296 -24.80 -34.79 7.88
C PRO A 296 -23.66 -34.54 8.88
N GLY A 297 -22.41 -34.82 8.50
CA GLY A 297 -21.22 -34.51 9.30
C GLY A 297 -20.50 -33.26 8.77
N LEU A 298 -20.36 -32.22 9.60
CA LEU A 298 -19.63 -31.01 9.22
C LEU A 298 -18.13 -31.30 9.15
N LEU A 299 -17.51 -31.03 8.00
CA LEU A 299 -16.08 -31.31 7.76
C LEU A 299 -15.21 -30.22 8.37
N SER A 300 -14.19 -30.57 9.15
CA SER A 300 -13.20 -29.55 9.54
C SER A 300 -12.53 -28.96 8.29
N PRO A 301 -12.61 -27.65 8.04
CA PRO A 301 -12.07 -27.06 6.82
C PRO A 301 -10.54 -27.16 6.78
N ILE A 302 -9.89 -27.14 7.94
CA ILE A 302 -8.43 -27.09 8.08
C ILE A 302 -8.01 -27.99 9.24
N GLU A 303 -6.88 -28.68 9.06
CA GLU A 303 -6.11 -29.25 10.17
C GLU A 303 -4.97 -28.28 10.50
N PRO A 304 -5.04 -27.52 11.61
CA PRO A 304 -4.11 -26.43 11.89
C PRO A 304 -2.65 -26.90 12.02
N PHE A 305 -2.48 -28.14 12.47
CA PHE A 305 -1.18 -28.77 12.69
C PHE A 305 -0.69 -29.64 11.54
N SER A 306 -1.52 -29.86 10.51
CA SER A 306 -1.10 -30.68 9.37
C SER A 306 0.03 -30.01 8.63
N ILE A 307 0.89 -30.85 8.08
CA ILE A 307 2.03 -30.46 7.26
C ILE A 307 1.67 -30.52 5.76
N GLY A 308 0.60 -31.24 5.39
CA GLY A 308 0.11 -31.42 4.01
C GLY A 308 -0.72 -30.23 3.50
N ASN A 309 -0.66 -29.95 2.20
CA ASN A 309 -1.47 -28.91 1.49
C ASN A 309 -1.48 -27.50 2.14
N ARG A 310 -0.46 -27.17 2.96
CA ARG A 310 -0.39 -25.91 3.71
C ARG A 310 -0.34 -24.65 2.83
N ILE A 311 0.29 -24.73 1.65
CA ILE A 311 0.42 -23.59 0.73
C ILE A 311 -0.94 -23.22 0.16
N THR A 312 -1.68 -24.20 -0.37
CA THR A 312 -3.02 -24.01 -0.91
C THR A 312 -3.97 -23.43 0.14
N THR A 313 -3.89 -23.95 1.37
CA THR A 313 -4.68 -23.44 2.51
C THR A 313 -4.31 -21.99 2.82
N ALA A 314 -3.01 -21.68 2.90
CA ALA A 314 -2.51 -20.33 3.17
C ALA A 314 -2.94 -19.32 2.08
N ILE A 315 -3.00 -19.75 0.83
CA ILE A 315 -3.46 -18.93 -0.30
C ILE A 315 -4.95 -18.59 -0.15
N VAL A 316 -5.80 -19.57 0.23
CA VAL A 316 -7.23 -19.29 0.51
C VAL A 316 -7.36 -18.29 1.66
N PHE A 317 -6.56 -18.42 2.73
CA PHE A 317 -6.52 -17.41 3.79
C PHE A 317 -6.00 -16.04 3.31
N GLY A 318 -5.08 -15.99 2.35
CA GLY A 318 -4.65 -14.77 1.68
C GLY A 318 -5.80 -14.09 0.91
N ILE A 319 -6.66 -14.87 0.24
CA ILE A 319 -7.88 -14.36 -0.41
C ILE A 319 -8.84 -13.78 0.64
N ILE A 320 -9.11 -14.51 1.72
CA ILE A 320 -9.98 -14.05 2.81
C ILE A 320 -9.42 -12.77 3.43
N ALA A 321 -8.12 -12.73 3.71
CA ALA A 321 -7.42 -11.57 4.25
C ALA A 321 -7.60 -10.32 3.38
N TYR A 322 -7.44 -10.48 2.06
CA TYR A 322 -7.68 -9.39 1.11
C TYR A 322 -9.12 -8.88 1.16
N GLN A 323 -10.12 -9.78 1.22
CA GLN A 323 -11.53 -9.37 1.34
C GLN A 323 -11.80 -8.64 2.65
N LEU A 324 -11.20 -9.10 3.76
CA LEU A 324 -11.29 -8.43 5.06
C LEU A 324 -10.65 -7.03 5.03
N LEU A 325 -9.51 -6.88 4.34
CA LEU A 325 -8.88 -5.58 4.14
C LEU A 325 -9.74 -4.62 3.33
N LYS A 326 -10.42 -5.11 2.30
CA LYS A 326 -11.35 -4.28 1.51
C LYS A 326 -12.56 -3.83 2.33
N ILE A 327 -13.08 -4.71 3.19
CA ILE A 327 -14.09 -4.32 4.19
C ILE A 327 -13.48 -3.27 5.13
N PHE A 328 -12.30 -3.51 5.69
CA PHE A 328 -11.67 -2.57 6.63
C PHE A 328 -11.37 -1.21 6.00
N GLU A 329 -11.00 -1.16 4.73
CA GLU A 329 -10.81 0.08 3.97
C GLU A 329 -12.13 0.87 3.89
N THR A 330 -13.24 0.22 3.59
CA THR A 330 -14.55 0.90 3.57
C THR A 330 -14.97 1.35 4.97
N LEU A 331 -14.56 0.65 6.03
CA LEU A 331 -14.78 1.07 7.42
C LEU A 331 -13.98 2.30 7.82
N LEU A 332 -12.70 2.34 7.45
CA LEU A 332 -11.78 3.40 7.85
C LEU A 332 -11.98 4.69 7.04
N PHE A 333 -12.28 4.55 5.74
CA PHE A 333 -12.30 5.68 4.81
C PHE A 333 -13.69 6.01 4.26
N GLY A 334 -14.71 5.18 4.56
CA GLY A 334 -16.10 5.49 4.25
C GLY A 334 -16.58 6.69 5.07
N LEU A 335 -16.58 7.87 4.45
CA LEU A 335 -16.95 9.15 5.07
C LEU A 335 -18.47 9.36 5.22
N GLU A 336 -19.30 8.58 4.53
CA GLU A 336 -20.76 8.64 4.64
C GLU A 336 -21.28 7.60 5.64
N GLN A 337 -21.06 7.87 6.92
CA GLN A 337 -21.76 7.14 7.97
C GLN A 337 -23.16 7.75 8.11
N ASN A 338 -24.08 7.30 7.25
CA ASN A 338 -25.52 7.48 7.47
C ASN A 338 -25.90 6.64 8.70
N PHE A 339 -25.68 7.21 9.88
CA PHE A 339 -26.02 6.61 11.17
C PHE A 339 -27.53 6.53 11.43
N ASP A 340 -28.35 6.69 10.40
CA ASP A 340 -29.81 6.62 10.48
C ASP A 340 -30.28 5.27 11.04
N ASN A 341 -29.51 4.20 10.82
CA ASN A 341 -29.79 2.86 11.36
C ASN A 341 -29.21 2.61 12.77
N GLY A 342 -28.46 3.56 13.33
CA GLY A 342 -27.76 3.43 14.61
C GLY A 342 -26.41 2.72 14.54
N VAL A 343 -25.45 3.18 15.36
CA VAL A 343 -24.06 2.69 15.39
C VAL A 343 -23.96 1.18 15.65
N LEU A 344 -24.80 0.65 16.55
CA LEU A 344 -24.79 -0.77 16.92
C LEU A 344 -25.21 -1.67 15.75
N VAL A 345 -26.24 -1.27 15.00
CA VAL A 345 -26.73 -2.02 13.84
C VAL A 345 -25.66 -2.03 12.75
N GLU A 346 -25.01 -0.90 12.51
CA GLU A 346 -23.92 -0.83 11.54
C GLU A 346 -22.74 -1.72 11.93
N LEU A 347 -22.33 -1.68 13.19
CA LEU A 347 -21.29 -2.57 13.73
C LEU A 347 -21.65 -4.06 13.60
N PHE A 348 -22.89 -4.44 13.92
CA PHE A 348 -23.36 -5.80 13.74
C PHE A 348 -23.38 -6.23 12.26
N GLN A 349 -23.82 -5.35 11.35
CA GLN A 349 -23.79 -5.61 9.91
C GLN A 349 -22.36 -5.85 9.40
N ARG A 350 -21.39 -5.10 9.94
CA ARG A 350 -19.96 -5.24 9.60
C ARG A 350 -19.39 -6.57 10.11
N TYR A 351 -19.70 -6.97 11.35
CA TYR A 351 -19.33 -8.30 11.86
C TYR A 351 -19.99 -9.44 11.07
N ALA A 352 -21.26 -9.28 10.70
CA ALA A 352 -21.97 -10.25 9.87
C ALA A 352 -21.30 -10.41 8.50
N LEU A 353 -20.79 -9.32 7.89
CA LEU A 353 -20.06 -9.38 6.62
C LEU A 353 -18.74 -10.14 6.73
N ILE A 354 -17.99 -9.94 7.81
CA ILE A 354 -16.76 -10.70 8.13
C ILE A 354 -17.10 -12.18 8.25
N PHE A 355 -18.15 -12.52 9.00
CA PHE A 355 -18.61 -13.90 9.17
C PHE A 355 -19.04 -14.53 7.84
N MET A 356 -19.86 -13.83 7.04
CA MET A 356 -20.30 -14.30 5.72
C MET A 356 -19.12 -14.56 4.78
N THR A 357 -18.07 -13.74 4.84
CA THR A 357 -16.84 -13.93 4.05
C THR A 357 -16.14 -15.23 4.44
N GLY A 358 -16.07 -15.55 5.73
CA GLY A 358 -15.56 -16.84 6.22
C GLY A 358 -16.38 -18.03 5.72
N VAL A 359 -17.72 -17.93 5.77
CA VAL A 359 -18.62 -18.99 5.27
C VAL A 359 -18.51 -19.16 3.74
N ARG A 360 -18.35 -18.07 2.98
CA ARG A 360 -18.21 -18.08 1.51
C ARG A 360 -17.05 -18.94 1.03
N TYR A 361 -15.90 -18.89 1.71
CA TYR A 361 -14.70 -19.66 1.32
C TYR A 361 -14.57 -21.01 2.06
N TYR A 362 -15.49 -21.34 2.96
CA TYR A 362 -15.52 -22.63 3.62
C TYR A 362 -15.62 -23.83 2.66
N PRO A 363 -16.51 -23.84 1.62
CA PRO A 363 -16.58 -24.96 0.68
C PRO A 363 -15.24 -25.22 -0.03
N VAL A 364 -14.51 -24.15 -0.34
CA VAL A 364 -13.21 -24.23 -1.01
C VAL A 364 -12.22 -24.96 -0.11
N LEU A 365 -12.11 -24.57 1.17
CA LEU A 365 -11.27 -25.24 2.16
C LEU A 365 -11.70 -26.69 2.40
N ALA A 366 -13.01 -26.93 2.55
CA ALA A 366 -13.55 -28.27 2.74
C ALA A 366 -13.24 -29.20 1.54
N SER A 367 -13.31 -28.69 0.31
CA SER A 367 -13.00 -29.46 -0.90
C SER A 367 -11.55 -29.92 -0.97
N LEU A 368 -10.61 -29.17 -0.38
CA LEU A 368 -9.19 -29.54 -0.31
C LEU A 368 -8.96 -30.75 0.61
N GLN A 369 -9.85 -30.97 1.58
CA GLN A 369 -9.80 -32.11 2.50
C GLN A 369 -10.50 -33.35 1.92
N LEU A 370 -11.42 -33.16 0.97
CA LEU A 370 -12.15 -34.25 0.32
C LEU A 370 -11.34 -34.84 -0.85
N THR A 371 -11.38 -36.17 -0.97
CA THR A 371 -10.88 -36.92 -2.13
C THR A 371 -11.93 -37.15 -3.21
N ASN A 372 -13.17 -36.72 -2.96
CA ASN A 372 -14.27 -36.92 -3.90
C ASN A 372 -14.11 -36.00 -5.12
N VAL A 373 -14.04 -36.61 -6.30
CA VAL A 373 -13.97 -35.94 -7.60
C VAL A 373 -15.10 -34.92 -7.76
N ALA A 374 -16.33 -35.29 -7.38
CA ALA A 374 -17.49 -34.40 -7.49
C ALA A 374 -17.35 -33.15 -6.61
N ALA A 375 -16.76 -33.28 -5.41
CA ALA A 375 -16.55 -32.15 -4.52
C ALA A 375 -15.52 -31.16 -5.08
N ARG A 376 -14.43 -31.68 -5.67
CA ARG A 376 -13.40 -30.85 -6.33
C ARG A 376 -13.92 -30.18 -7.59
N PHE A 377 -14.74 -30.88 -8.38
CA PHE A 377 -15.43 -30.29 -9.54
C PHE A 377 -16.33 -29.11 -9.15
N LEU A 378 -17.21 -29.32 -8.16
CA LEU A 378 -18.12 -28.28 -7.69
C LEU A 378 -17.36 -27.08 -7.10
N ALA A 379 -16.29 -27.33 -6.33
CA ALA A 379 -15.45 -26.26 -5.80
C ALA A 379 -14.67 -25.50 -6.89
N SER A 380 -14.21 -26.21 -7.93
CA SER A 380 -13.55 -25.59 -9.09
C SER A 380 -14.53 -24.70 -9.86
N LEU A 381 -15.75 -25.17 -10.15
CA LEU A 381 -16.79 -24.34 -10.77
C LEU A 381 -17.14 -23.11 -9.92
N TYR A 382 -17.25 -23.29 -8.60
CA TYR A 382 -17.52 -22.20 -7.67
C TYR A 382 -16.42 -21.13 -7.69
N ILE A 383 -15.14 -21.54 -7.62
CA ILE A 383 -14.01 -20.61 -7.71
C ILE A 383 -13.90 -19.96 -9.09
N LEU A 384 -14.19 -20.67 -10.19
CA LEU A 384 -14.21 -20.08 -11.54
C LEU A 384 -15.31 -19.02 -11.66
N SER A 385 -16.47 -19.25 -11.06
CA SER A 385 -17.54 -18.26 -10.97
C SER A 385 -17.12 -17.05 -10.13
N ASP A 386 -16.41 -17.28 -9.01
CA ASP A 386 -15.86 -16.21 -8.16
C ASP A 386 -14.83 -15.36 -8.89
N ILE A 387 -13.92 -16.01 -9.63
CA ILE A 387 -12.91 -15.35 -10.49
C ILE A 387 -13.61 -14.52 -11.56
N GLY A 388 -14.56 -15.11 -12.29
CA GLY A 388 -15.31 -14.43 -13.35
C GLY A 388 -16.06 -13.21 -12.83
N TYR A 389 -16.70 -13.33 -11.67
CA TYR A 389 -17.38 -12.20 -11.03
C TYR A 389 -16.40 -11.11 -10.59
N THR A 390 -15.29 -11.48 -9.96
CA THR A 390 -14.26 -10.53 -9.51
C THR A 390 -13.66 -9.77 -10.68
N ILE A 391 -13.37 -10.46 -11.78
CA ILE A 391 -12.90 -9.87 -13.04
C ILE A 391 -13.95 -8.90 -13.60
N ALA A 392 -15.20 -9.33 -13.70
CA ALA A 392 -16.28 -8.49 -14.23
C ALA A 392 -16.46 -7.22 -13.38
N ARG A 393 -16.41 -7.35 -12.05
CA ARG A 393 -16.52 -6.25 -11.09
C ARG A 393 -15.38 -5.26 -11.22
N GLU A 394 -14.14 -5.73 -11.07
CA GLU A 394 -12.95 -4.86 -11.08
C GLU A 394 -12.70 -4.29 -12.49
N GLY A 395 -13.03 -5.02 -13.55
CA GLY A 395 -12.92 -4.56 -14.93
C GLY A 395 -13.96 -3.51 -15.28
N SER A 396 -15.21 -3.66 -14.81
CA SER A 396 -16.28 -2.68 -15.08
C SER A 396 -16.07 -1.37 -14.30
N CYS A 397 -15.44 -1.44 -13.14
CA CYS A 397 -15.28 -0.31 -12.23
C CYS A 397 -13.86 0.19 -12.07
N MET A 398 -12.97 -0.20 -12.99
CA MET A 398 -11.60 0.29 -13.04
C MET A 398 -11.60 1.81 -13.23
N GLY A 399 -11.02 2.53 -12.26
CA GLY A 399 -10.96 4.00 -12.28
C GLY A 399 -12.21 4.70 -11.72
N PHE A 400 -13.09 4.02 -11.00
CA PHE A 400 -14.03 4.67 -10.10
C PHE A 400 -13.40 4.82 -8.72
N LEU A 401 -13.23 6.07 -8.24
CA LEU A 401 -12.92 6.30 -6.84
C LEU A 401 -14.21 6.67 -6.12
N PRO A 402 -14.51 6.07 -4.97
CA PRO A 402 -15.48 6.64 -4.06
C PRO A 402 -14.83 7.86 -3.37
N LEU A 403 -14.63 8.96 -4.10
CA LEU A 403 -14.35 10.27 -3.49
C LEU A 403 -15.68 10.75 -2.90
N GLY A 404 -16.03 10.18 -1.73
CA GLY A 404 -17.37 10.21 -1.16
C GLY A 404 -18.00 11.60 -1.19
N GLY A 405 -19.12 11.72 -1.91
CA GLY A 405 -20.18 12.73 -1.84
C GLY A 405 -19.84 14.22 -1.90
N GLN A 406 -18.59 14.63 -1.69
CA GLN A 406 -18.19 16.01 -1.41
C GLN A 406 -17.92 16.81 -2.68
N TYR A 407 -17.65 16.14 -3.80
CA TYR A 407 -17.38 16.78 -5.08
C TYR A 407 -18.58 16.65 -6.00
N ALA A 408 -18.88 17.72 -6.74
CA ALA A 408 -19.86 17.64 -7.81
C ALA A 408 -19.39 16.60 -8.85
N VAL A 409 -20.31 15.80 -9.38
CA VAL A 409 -20.06 14.74 -10.39
C VAL A 409 -19.17 15.22 -11.54
N ILE A 410 -19.25 16.52 -11.87
CA ILE A 410 -18.47 17.16 -12.93
C ILE A 410 -16.98 17.30 -12.57
N GLU A 411 -16.66 17.68 -11.32
CA GLU A 411 -15.26 17.79 -10.86
C GLU A 411 -14.60 16.42 -10.78
N GLU A 412 -15.34 15.42 -10.33
CA GLU A 412 -14.88 14.03 -10.30
C GLU A 412 -14.55 13.52 -11.71
N ALA A 413 -15.40 13.83 -12.70
CA ALA A 413 -15.15 13.47 -14.09
C ALA A 413 -13.89 14.15 -14.66
N LYS A 414 -13.62 15.42 -14.30
CA LYS A 414 -12.40 16.11 -14.73
C LYS A 414 -11.16 15.49 -14.10
N LEU A 415 -11.18 15.26 -12.79
CA LEU A 415 -10.08 14.62 -12.06
C LEU A 415 -9.77 13.22 -12.63
N ARG A 416 -10.82 12.49 -13.04
CA ARG A 416 -10.71 11.17 -13.69
C ARG A 416 -9.97 11.24 -15.03
N THR A 417 -10.15 12.28 -15.83
CA THR A 417 -9.45 12.39 -17.11
C THR A 417 -7.95 12.66 -16.95
N GLU A 418 -7.56 13.41 -15.91
CA GLU A 418 -6.16 13.77 -15.66
C GLU A 418 -5.38 12.67 -14.91
N LEU A 419 -6.00 12.03 -13.91
CA LEU A 419 -5.37 11.02 -13.06
C LEU A 419 -5.75 9.56 -13.41
N GLY A 420 -6.66 9.35 -14.36
CA GLY A 420 -7.29 8.05 -14.61
C GLY A 420 -6.32 6.90 -14.84
N THR A 421 -5.23 7.12 -15.57
CA THR A 421 -4.22 6.07 -15.83
C THR A 421 -3.51 5.64 -14.55
N TRP A 422 -3.17 6.58 -13.67
CA TRP A 422 -2.51 6.27 -12.38
C TRP A 422 -3.44 5.50 -11.45
N PHE A 423 -4.74 5.84 -11.41
CA PHE A 423 -5.74 5.12 -10.64
C PHE A 423 -5.91 3.67 -11.11
N ILE A 424 -5.89 3.44 -12.42
CA ILE A 424 -5.98 2.08 -12.98
C ILE A 424 -4.74 1.27 -12.60
N ILE A 425 -3.54 1.81 -12.83
CA ILE A 425 -2.27 1.14 -12.46
C ILE A 425 -2.28 0.82 -10.98
N TYR A 426 -2.70 1.78 -10.15
CA TYR A 426 -2.79 1.59 -8.71
C TYR A 426 -3.77 0.48 -8.33
N GLY A 427 -4.99 0.50 -8.88
CA GLY A 427 -5.99 -0.55 -8.63
C GLY A 427 -5.49 -1.94 -9.02
N ILE A 428 -4.77 -2.05 -10.14
CA ILE A 428 -4.13 -3.32 -10.56
C ILE A 428 -3.08 -3.76 -9.56
N ILE A 429 -2.15 -2.87 -9.20
CA ILE A 429 -1.05 -3.19 -8.27
C ILE A 429 -1.64 -3.61 -6.92
N LYS A 430 -2.52 -2.81 -6.34
CA LYS A 430 -3.19 -3.10 -5.07
C LYS A 430 -3.90 -4.45 -5.06
N ASN A 431 -4.56 -4.80 -6.16
CA ASN A 431 -5.36 -6.03 -6.28
C ASN A 431 -4.53 -7.24 -6.76
N THR A 432 -3.24 -7.06 -7.09
CA THR A 432 -2.37 -8.11 -7.67
C THR A 432 -2.31 -9.39 -6.81
N PRO A 433 -2.08 -9.33 -5.49
CA PRO A 433 -2.03 -10.56 -4.68
C PRO A 433 -3.34 -11.34 -4.71
N HIS A 434 -4.48 -10.65 -4.73
CA HIS A 434 -5.79 -11.29 -4.78
C HIS A 434 -6.01 -12.05 -6.08
N PHE A 435 -5.72 -11.42 -7.23
CA PHE A 435 -5.80 -12.08 -8.53
C PHE A 435 -4.83 -13.25 -8.65
N PHE A 436 -3.61 -13.11 -8.12
CA PHE A 436 -2.63 -14.18 -8.10
C PHE A 436 -3.11 -15.38 -7.27
N PHE A 437 -3.62 -15.13 -6.05
CA PHE A 437 -4.14 -16.17 -5.18
C PHE A 437 -5.38 -16.86 -5.75
N LEU A 438 -6.31 -16.10 -6.31
CA LEU A 438 -7.51 -16.63 -6.98
C LEU A 438 -7.14 -17.50 -8.19
N SER A 439 -6.24 -17.02 -9.03
CA SER A 439 -5.78 -17.77 -10.21
C SER A 439 -5.07 -19.07 -9.80
N TYR A 440 -4.23 -19.01 -8.77
CA TYR A 440 -3.55 -20.19 -8.24
C TYR A 440 -4.55 -21.23 -7.71
N ILE A 441 -5.51 -20.83 -6.87
CA ILE A 441 -6.47 -21.79 -6.29
C ILE A 441 -7.40 -22.36 -7.37
N GLY A 442 -7.80 -21.55 -8.35
CA GLY A 442 -8.59 -22.01 -9.49
C GLY A 442 -7.86 -23.08 -10.30
N ALA A 443 -6.59 -22.84 -10.61
CA ALA A 443 -5.77 -23.79 -11.34
C ALA A 443 -5.46 -25.06 -10.53
N GLU A 444 -5.11 -24.93 -9.26
CA GLU A 444 -4.82 -26.08 -8.37
C GLU A 444 -6.04 -26.99 -8.22
N LEU A 445 -7.24 -26.44 -8.02
CA LEU A 445 -8.46 -27.23 -7.93
C LEU A 445 -8.80 -27.92 -9.25
N PHE A 446 -8.59 -27.23 -10.39
CA PHE A 446 -8.84 -27.80 -11.71
C PHE A 446 -7.86 -28.94 -12.02
N VAL A 447 -6.56 -28.75 -11.74
CA VAL A 447 -5.52 -29.78 -11.93
C VAL A 447 -5.80 -31.00 -11.05
N ARG A 448 -6.16 -30.81 -9.78
CA ARG A 448 -6.55 -31.92 -8.88
C ARG A 448 -7.78 -32.66 -9.39
N PHE A 449 -8.80 -31.92 -9.84
CA PHE A 449 -9.99 -32.51 -10.43
C PHE A 449 -9.67 -33.35 -11.67
N ALA A 450 -8.87 -32.82 -12.60
CA ALA A 450 -8.45 -33.53 -13.81
C ALA A 450 -7.63 -34.78 -13.47
N TYR A 451 -6.69 -34.64 -12.54
CA TYR A 451 -5.88 -35.76 -12.04
C TYR A 451 -6.74 -36.88 -11.46
N ASP A 452 -7.68 -36.56 -10.55
CA ASP A 452 -8.49 -37.61 -9.96
C ASP A 452 -9.44 -38.24 -10.99
N SER A 453 -10.00 -37.45 -11.89
CA SER A 453 -10.91 -37.94 -12.94
C SER A 453 -10.21 -38.94 -13.86
N ILE A 454 -8.92 -38.75 -14.14
CA ILE A 454 -8.13 -39.62 -15.02
C ILE A 454 -7.56 -40.84 -14.27
N TYR A 455 -7.01 -40.65 -13.07
CA TYR A 455 -6.19 -41.68 -12.41
C TYR A 455 -6.95 -42.52 -11.38
N VAL A 456 -7.93 -41.97 -10.66
CA VAL A 456 -8.66 -42.69 -9.59
C VAL A 456 -9.48 -43.88 -10.11
N PRO A 457 -10.16 -43.80 -11.29
CA PRO A 457 -10.94 -44.93 -11.81
C PRO A 457 -10.12 -46.22 -12.00
N ARG A 458 -8.79 -46.12 -12.15
CA ARG A 458 -7.88 -47.25 -12.35
C ARG A 458 -7.49 -47.99 -11.06
N LYS A 459 -7.68 -47.40 -9.87
CA LYS A 459 -7.31 -48.00 -8.57
C LYS A 459 -8.47 -48.67 -7.83
N LYS A 460 -9.50 -49.10 -8.57
CA LYS A 460 -10.86 -49.50 -8.12
C LYS A 460 -11.01 -50.64 -7.09
N LYS A 461 -9.98 -51.04 -6.33
CA LYS A 461 -10.08 -52.07 -5.26
C LYS A 461 -9.94 -51.55 -3.82
N GLU A 462 -9.50 -50.32 -3.60
CA GLU A 462 -9.45 -49.72 -2.26
C GLU A 462 -10.65 -48.79 -2.04
N SER A 463 -11.28 -48.86 -0.86
CA SER A 463 -12.54 -48.17 -0.58
C SER A 463 -12.42 -46.66 -0.81
N ILE A 464 -13.26 -46.10 -1.68
CA ILE A 464 -13.35 -44.67 -2.06
C ILE A 464 -13.47 -43.71 -0.85
N TRP A 465 -13.83 -44.25 0.32
CA TRP A 465 -14.12 -43.49 1.54
C TRP A 465 -13.02 -43.58 2.61
N SER A 466 -11.88 -44.23 2.35
CA SER A 466 -10.77 -44.20 3.31
C SER A 466 -10.15 -42.79 3.37
N PRO A 467 -9.89 -42.24 4.57
CA PRO A 467 -9.21 -40.96 4.71
C PRO A 467 -7.90 -40.98 3.92
N SER A 468 -7.67 -39.88 3.20
CA SER A 468 -6.71 -39.84 2.09
C SER A 468 -5.26 -40.05 2.53
N SER A 469 -4.41 -40.30 1.53
CA SER A 469 -2.94 -40.30 1.49
C SER A 469 -2.16 -39.30 2.38
N LYS A 470 -2.81 -38.39 3.11
CA LYS A 470 -2.19 -37.49 4.09
C LYS A 470 -1.36 -38.22 5.14
N GLU A 471 -1.88 -39.33 5.68
CA GLU A 471 -1.13 -40.15 6.63
C GLU A 471 0.17 -40.65 6.00
N SER A 472 0.15 -40.93 4.69
CA SER A 472 1.34 -41.35 3.96
C SER A 472 2.35 -40.21 3.76
N ASP A 473 1.92 -38.97 3.49
CA ASP A 473 2.83 -37.83 3.28
C ASP A 473 3.49 -37.36 4.58
N GLU A 474 2.71 -37.29 5.67
CA GLU A 474 3.24 -36.96 6.99
C GLU A 474 4.17 -38.05 7.50
N LEU A 475 3.81 -39.32 7.32
CA LEU A 475 4.68 -40.45 7.64
C LEU A 475 5.95 -40.45 6.79
N GLN A 476 5.86 -40.15 5.48
CA GLN A 476 7.04 -40.03 4.61
C GLN A 476 7.96 -38.90 5.05
N PHE A 477 7.41 -37.74 5.38
CA PHE A 477 8.19 -36.63 5.91
C PHE A 477 8.81 -36.96 7.26
N ALA A 478 8.08 -37.61 8.17
CA ALA A 478 8.60 -38.07 9.45
C ALA A 478 9.75 -39.08 9.26
N LYS A 479 9.59 -40.06 8.35
CA LYS A 479 10.65 -41.01 7.96
C LYS A 479 11.88 -40.28 7.42
N TYR A 480 11.69 -39.30 6.53
CA TYR A 480 12.78 -38.48 6.00
C TYR A 480 13.49 -37.70 7.11
N TYR A 481 12.72 -37.06 8.00
CA TYR A 481 13.23 -36.27 9.11
C TYR A 481 14.07 -37.12 10.07
N VAL A 482 13.54 -38.27 10.52
CA VAL A 482 14.26 -39.21 11.40
C VAL A 482 15.51 -39.75 10.71
N ARG A 483 15.43 -40.14 9.43
CA ARG A 483 16.60 -40.61 8.66
C ARG A 483 17.68 -39.53 8.59
N LYS A 484 17.29 -38.27 8.35
CA LYS A 484 18.22 -37.13 8.29
C LYS A 484 18.84 -36.85 9.66
N LEU A 485 18.05 -36.92 10.73
CA LEU A 485 18.52 -36.77 12.10
C LEU A 485 19.59 -37.83 12.45
N LEU A 486 19.34 -39.10 12.15
CA LEU A 486 20.30 -40.19 12.37
C LEU A 486 21.56 -40.04 11.49
N SER A 487 21.42 -39.58 10.25
CA SER A 487 22.56 -39.41 9.32
C SER A 487 23.51 -38.27 9.71
N ARG A 488 23.01 -37.22 10.38
CA ARG A 488 23.85 -36.07 10.80
C ARG A 488 24.88 -36.47 11.84
N ASN A 489 24.51 -37.33 12.78
CA ASN A 489 25.43 -37.85 13.80
C ASN A 489 26.62 -38.61 13.18
N CYS A 490 26.43 -39.28 12.04
CA CYS A 490 27.52 -39.96 11.34
C CYS A 490 28.49 -38.98 10.64
N ARG A 491 27.99 -37.86 10.12
CA ARG A 491 28.85 -36.86 9.40
C ARG A 491 29.60 -35.94 10.34
N SER A 492 29.02 -35.54 11.47
CA SER A 492 29.71 -34.69 12.45
C SER A 492 30.97 -35.36 13.01
N LEU A 493 31.00 -36.71 13.05
CA LEU A 493 32.17 -37.49 13.44
C LEU A 493 33.28 -37.50 12.37
N SER A 494 32.96 -37.22 11.11
CA SER A 494 33.87 -37.35 9.97
C SER A 494 34.52 -36.02 9.52
N GLN A 495 34.07 -34.87 10.04
CA GLN A 495 34.49 -33.55 9.56
C GLN A 495 35.54 -32.82 10.43
N THR A 496 36.18 -33.51 11.38
CA THR A 496 37.38 -32.99 12.05
C THR A 496 38.60 -33.08 11.11
N THR A 497 38.71 -32.17 10.14
CA THR A 497 39.98 -31.66 9.55
C THR A 497 39.70 -30.59 8.48
N PRO A 498 39.72 -29.29 8.82
CA PRO A 498 39.51 -28.22 7.85
C PRO A 498 40.83 -27.49 7.57
N GLU A 499 41.62 -27.96 6.59
CA GLU A 499 42.86 -27.25 6.21
C GLU A 499 42.99 -26.92 4.73
N LYS A 500 42.03 -27.25 3.86
CA LYS A 500 42.16 -26.97 2.43
C LYS A 500 40.89 -26.43 1.81
N ALA A 501 40.89 -25.12 1.55
CA ALA A 501 40.42 -24.52 0.28
C ALA A 501 40.46 -22.98 0.39
N LYS A 502 41.67 -22.41 0.43
CA LYS A 502 41.88 -20.96 0.35
C LYS A 502 42.37 -20.61 -1.05
N ASN A 503 41.50 -20.72 -2.04
CA ASN A 503 41.68 -20.13 -3.38
C ASN A 503 40.34 -20.17 -4.13
N ILE A 504 39.38 -19.37 -3.66
CA ILE A 504 38.11 -19.13 -4.34
C ILE A 504 38.11 -17.68 -4.83
N ASN A 505 37.75 -17.50 -6.10
CA ASN A 505 37.97 -16.30 -6.89
C ASN A 505 37.18 -15.08 -6.37
N ARG A 506 37.70 -13.86 -6.56
CA ARG A 506 37.05 -12.60 -6.10
C ARG A 506 35.62 -12.38 -6.63
N LEU A 507 35.26 -12.94 -7.79
CA LEU A 507 33.88 -12.83 -8.30
C LEU A 507 32.91 -13.77 -7.58
N ASP A 508 33.41 -14.89 -7.06
CA ASP A 508 32.66 -15.74 -6.14
C ASP A 508 32.46 -15.05 -4.79
N SER A 509 33.37 -14.14 -4.38
CA SER A 509 33.22 -13.41 -3.11
C SER A 509 32.02 -12.47 -3.06
N LEU A 510 31.63 -11.84 -4.18
CA LEU A 510 30.47 -10.95 -4.18
C LEU A 510 29.15 -11.75 -4.21
N LYS A 511 29.09 -12.81 -5.01
CA LYS A 511 27.96 -13.73 -5.02
C LYS A 511 27.83 -14.48 -3.68
N SER A 512 28.95 -14.81 -3.04
CA SER A 512 28.94 -15.38 -1.69
C SER A 512 28.46 -14.36 -0.68
N THR A 513 28.88 -13.09 -0.74
CA THR A 513 28.40 -12.06 0.21
C THR A 513 26.88 -11.87 0.14
N ILE A 514 26.30 -11.78 -1.07
CA ILE A 514 24.83 -11.65 -1.23
C ILE A 514 24.13 -12.95 -0.82
N GLY A 515 24.66 -14.11 -1.21
CA GLY A 515 24.13 -15.41 -0.80
C GLY A 515 24.13 -15.59 0.72
N GLU A 516 25.25 -15.27 1.38
CA GLU A 516 25.42 -15.28 2.83
C GLU A 516 24.45 -14.31 3.52
N TYR A 517 24.20 -13.13 2.93
CA TYR A 517 23.21 -12.21 3.46
C TYR A 517 21.77 -12.75 3.33
N LEU A 518 21.41 -13.33 2.18
CA LEU A 518 20.11 -13.96 1.98
C LEU A 518 19.90 -15.19 2.88
N ASP A 519 20.93 -16.03 3.03
CA ASP A 519 20.94 -17.16 3.96
C ASP A 519 20.89 -16.68 5.42
N SER A 520 21.47 -15.51 5.72
CA SER A 520 21.35 -14.87 7.02
C SER A 520 19.92 -14.41 7.31
N ILE A 521 19.18 -13.93 6.30
CA ILE A 521 17.76 -13.55 6.44
C ILE A 521 16.91 -14.79 6.74
N TYR A 522 16.93 -15.80 5.87
CA TYR A 522 16.19 -17.03 6.08
C TYR A 522 16.77 -18.21 5.29
N HIS A 523 17.28 -19.22 6.01
CA HIS A 523 17.74 -20.47 5.41
C HIS A 523 16.61 -21.49 5.32
N TRP A 524 16.35 -21.99 4.11
CA TRP A 524 15.36 -23.03 3.84
C TRP A 524 15.93 -24.40 4.18
N ASP A 525 15.42 -25.06 5.21
CA ASP A 525 15.84 -26.42 5.52
C ASP A 525 14.82 -27.43 5.00
N ASP A 526 15.27 -28.44 4.27
CA ASP A 526 14.39 -29.53 3.81
C ASP A 526 13.84 -30.38 4.96
N ASP A 527 14.48 -30.33 6.13
CA ASP A 527 14.07 -31.09 7.32
C ASP A 527 13.05 -30.35 8.19
N PHE A 528 12.67 -29.12 7.83
CA PHE A 528 11.73 -28.34 8.61
C PHE A 528 10.55 -27.90 7.76
N ARG A 529 9.35 -28.16 8.28
CA ARG A 529 8.10 -27.69 7.69
C ARG A 529 7.31 -26.90 8.72
N PHE A 530 6.84 -25.72 8.30
CA PHE A 530 5.89 -24.94 9.08
C PHE A 530 4.55 -25.67 9.17
N THR A 531 3.89 -25.52 10.31
CA THR A 531 2.50 -25.95 10.47
C THR A 531 1.59 -25.13 9.55
N THR A 532 0.47 -25.71 9.13
CA THR A 532 -0.53 -24.99 8.31
C THR A 532 -0.94 -23.66 8.94
N ILE A 533 -1.21 -23.60 10.25
CA ILE A 533 -1.59 -22.34 10.92
C ILE A 533 -0.51 -21.25 10.82
N ALA A 534 0.76 -21.59 11.06
CA ALA A 534 1.87 -20.66 10.92
C ALA A 534 2.01 -20.15 9.47
N THR A 535 1.97 -21.05 8.48
CA THR A 535 2.03 -20.67 7.06
C THR A 535 0.88 -19.74 6.68
N CYS A 536 -0.35 -20.07 7.09
CA CYS A 536 -1.51 -19.20 6.85
C CYS A 536 -1.31 -17.83 7.49
N THR A 537 -0.85 -17.78 8.74
CA THR A 537 -0.65 -16.52 9.47
C THR A 537 0.38 -15.62 8.79
N PHE A 538 1.53 -16.15 8.40
CA PHE A 538 2.56 -15.37 7.71
C PHE A 538 2.10 -14.90 6.33
N THR A 539 1.35 -15.72 5.58
CA THR A 539 0.77 -15.32 4.28
C THR A 539 -0.28 -14.21 4.45
N VAL A 540 -1.14 -14.30 5.46
CA VAL A 540 -2.10 -13.24 5.79
C VAL A 540 -1.36 -11.96 6.18
N ALA A 541 -0.38 -12.02 7.07
CA ALA A 541 0.39 -10.85 7.49
C ALA A 541 1.11 -10.18 6.31
N PHE A 542 1.70 -10.97 5.40
CA PHE A 542 2.32 -10.46 4.18
C PHE A 542 1.31 -9.74 3.27
N THR A 543 0.11 -10.34 3.10
CA THR A 543 -0.96 -9.76 2.28
C THR A 543 -1.46 -8.43 2.87
N PHE A 544 -1.62 -8.36 4.19
CA PHE A 544 -1.97 -7.14 4.92
C PHE A 544 -0.93 -6.05 4.73
N LEU A 545 0.36 -6.36 4.92
CA LEU A 545 1.43 -5.39 4.78
C LEU A 545 1.55 -4.85 3.35
N TYR A 546 1.44 -5.72 2.34
CA TYR A 546 1.43 -5.31 0.95
C TYR A 546 0.27 -4.35 0.66
N TYR A 547 -0.94 -4.74 1.05
CA TYR A 547 -2.14 -3.95 0.80
C TYR A 547 -2.10 -2.59 1.51
N LEU A 548 -1.64 -2.56 2.77
CA LEU A 548 -1.49 -1.32 3.54
C LEU A 548 -0.44 -0.39 2.92
N ALA A 549 0.70 -0.94 2.47
CA ALA A 549 1.73 -0.16 1.79
C ALA A 549 1.16 0.51 0.53
N CYS A 550 0.46 -0.25 -0.32
CA CYS A 550 -0.24 0.31 -1.48
C CYS A 550 -1.29 1.35 -1.06
N THR A 551 -2.11 1.04 -0.06
CA THR A 551 -3.18 1.93 0.43
C THR A 551 -2.63 3.25 0.95
N PHE A 552 -1.54 3.25 1.71
CA PHE A 552 -0.93 4.48 2.20
C PHE A 552 -0.25 5.30 1.10
N ILE A 553 0.49 4.67 0.18
CA ILE A 553 1.05 5.39 -0.97
C ILE A 553 -0.07 6.14 -1.69
N PHE A 554 -1.20 5.48 -1.91
CA PHE A 554 -2.32 6.04 -2.62
C PHE A 554 -3.11 7.08 -1.85
N MET A 555 -3.55 6.74 -0.64
CA MET A 555 -4.35 7.63 0.19
C MET A 555 -3.58 8.90 0.49
N TYR A 556 -2.30 8.80 0.82
CA TYR A 556 -1.50 9.99 1.05
C TYR A 556 -1.26 10.75 -0.26
N THR A 557 -0.77 10.14 -1.34
CA THR A 557 -0.51 10.93 -2.57
C THR A 557 -1.76 11.57 -3.18
N SER A 558 -2.91 10.89 -3.16
CA SER A 558 -4.17 11.42 -3.70
C SER A 558 -4.78 12.49 -2.79
N ARG A 559 -4.81 12.27 -1.47
CA ARG A 559 -5.43 13.19 -0.52
C ARG A 559 -4.54 14.38 -0.20
N THR A 560 -3.21 14.19 -0.19
CA THR A 560 -2.28 15.29 0.02
C THR A 560 -2.27 16.23 -1.16
N ALA A 561 -2.53 15.79 -2.40
CA ALA A 561 -2.68 16.72 -3.52
C ALA A 561 -3.71 17.83 -3.23
N GLY A 562 -4.87 17.49 -2.64
CA GLY A 562 -5.89 18.47 -2.26
C GLY A 562 -5.57 19.25 -0.98
N HIS A 563 -5.08 18.59 0.06
CA HIS A 563 -4.79 19.27 1.34
C HIS A 563 -3.47 20.07 1.33
N ILE A 564 -2.48 19.69 0.51
CA ILE A 564 -1.22 20.43 0.39
C ILE A 564 -1.49 21.82 -0.17
N GLU A 565 -2.43 21.99 -1.11
CA GLU A 565 -2.74 23.32 -1.63
C GLU A 565 -3.29 24.23 -0.51
N PHE A 566 -4.18 23.71 0.32
CA PHE A 566 -4.68 24.41 1.50
C PHE A 566 -3.55 24.69 2.52
N MET A 567 -2.80 23.68 2.93
CA MET A 567 -1.70 23.82 3.90
C MET A 567 -0.60 24.75 3.40
N ARG A 568 -0.30 24.69 2.10
CA ARG A 568 0.64 25.59 1.42
C ARG A 568 0.15 27.02 1.52
N SER A 569 -1.11 27.30 1.19
CA SER A 569 -1.67 28.65 1.33
C SER A 569 -1.61 29.17 2.77
N TYR A 570 -1.83 28.29 3.75
CA TYR A 570 -1.76 28.63 5.18
C TYR A 570 -0.31 28.88 5.63
N ILE A 571 0.65 28.06 5.19
CA ILE A 571 2.08 28.21 5.49
C ILE A 571 2.66 29.45 4.81
N GLU A 572 2.36 29.67 3.52
CA GLU A 572 2.78 30.88 2.78
C GLU A 572 2.28 32.14 3.48
N ARG A 573 1.03 32.12 4.00
CA ARG A 573 0.47 33.22 4.78
C ARG A 573 1.10 33.39 6.17
N SER A 574 1.53 32.30 6.80
CA SER A 574 2.11 32.35 8.15
C SER A 574 3.61 32.70 8.15
N VAL A 575 4.32 32.34 7.08
CA VAL A 575 5.79 32.41 7.00
C VAL A 575 6.30 33.62 6.19
N ASN A 576 5.42 34.41 5.56
CA ASN A 576 5.78 35.59 4.75
C ASN A 576 6.86 35.31 3.67
N GLY A 577 7.03 34.06 3.24
CA GLY A 577 8.07 33.64 2.29
C GLY A 577 7.48 32.99 1.04
N GLU A 578 8.07 33.26 -0.12
CA GLU A 578 7.68 32.65 -1.40
C GLU A 578 8.10 31.17 -1.46
N LEU A 579 7.26 30.27 -0.95
CA LEU A 579 7.52 28.84 -0.92
C LEU A 579 7.17 28.14 -2.25
N LYS A 580 7.43 28.80 -3.39
CA LYS A 580 6.75 28.51 -4.66
C LYS A 580 7.05 27.12 -5.26
N ASN A 581 8.15 26.46 -4.86
CA ASN A 581 8.57 25.15 -5.42
C ASN A 581 8.97 24.09 -4.38
N ALA A 582 8.82 24.35 -3.07
CA ALA A 582 9.52 23.56 -2.06
C ALA A 582 8.73 22.39 -1.43
N VAL A 583 7.40 22.28 -1.63
CA VAL A 583 6.54 21.37 -0.84
C VAL A 583 5.82 20.31 -1.69
N SER A 584 6.55 19.60 -2.55
CA SER A 584 6.02 18.33 -3.07
C SER A 584 6.36 17.22 -2.09
N LEU A 585 5.40 16.83 -1.22
CA LEU A 585 5.59 15.77 -0.22
C LEU A 585 5.53 14.34 -0.80
N ASN A 586 5.27 14.21 -2.10
CA ASN A 586 5.03 12.91 -2.74
C ASN A 586 6.25 11.99 -2.65
N THR A 587 7.46 12.55 -2.78
CA THR A 587 8.70 11.79 -2.67
C THR A 587 8.89 11.23 -1.27
N GLU A 588 8.62 12.01 -0.23
CA GLU A 588 8.76 11.61 1.17
C GLU A 588 7.75 10.52 1.53
N ILE A 589 6.51 10.65 1.05
CA ILE A 589 5.45 9.65 1.25
C ILE A 589 5.86 8.31 0.62
N ILE A 590 6.31 8.33 -0.65
CA ILE A 590 6.70 7.12 -1.36
C ILE A 590 7.92 6.46 -0.68
N ILE A 591 8.96 7.25 -0.36
CA ILE A 591 10.15 6.74 0.32
C ILE A 591 9.79 6.14 1.68
N SER A 592 8.93 6.81 2.46
CA SER A 592 8.52 6.34 3.78
C SER A 592 7.74 5.03 3.71
N ALA A 593 6.84 4.89 2.74
CA ALA A 593 6.10 3.65 2.52
C ALA A 593 7.02 2.50 2.11
N ILE A 594 7.96 2.73 1.20
CA ILE A 594 8.93 1.72 0.74
C ILE A 594 9.84 1.27 1.90
N ILE A 595 10.42 2.21 2.64
CA ILE A 595 11.27 1.90 3.80
C ILE A 595 10.49 1.08 4.83
N THR A 596 9.26 1.51 5.17
CA THR A 596 8.44 0.80 6.15
C THR A 596 8.07 -0.61 5.65
N ALA A 597 7.71 -0.76 4.37
CA ALA A 597 7.42 -2.06 3.77
C ALA A 597 8.63 -3.01 3.81
N ILE A 598 9.83 -2.50 3.50
CA ILE A 598 11.07 -3.29 3.58
C ILE A 598 11.35 -3.70 5.03
N LEU A 599 11.26 -2.77 5.98
CA LEU A 599 11.48 -3.07 7.40
C LEU A 599 10.54 -4.17 7.90
N PHE A 600 9.24 -4.08 7.59
CA PHE A 600 8.26 -5.07 8.01
C PHE A 600 8.38 -6.41 7.27
N ALA A 601 8.79 -6.40 5.99
CA ALA A 601 9.13 -7.63 5.28
C ALA A 601 10.31 -8.35 5.95
N LEU A 602 11.38 -7.63 6.30
CA LEU A 602 12.51 -8.18 7.05
C LEU A 602 12.09 -8.71 8.43
N GLN A 603 11.18 -8.03 9.12
CA GLN A 603 10.64 -8.50 10.39
C GLN A 603 9.81 -9.79 10.26
N LEU A 604 9.02 -9.93 9.19
CA LEU A 604 8.32 -11.19 8.91
C LEU A 604 9.31 -12.34 8.72
N PHE A 605 10.36 -12.15 7.93
CA PHE A 605 11.40 -13.19 7.73
C PHE A 605 12.15 -13.51 9.02
N ALA A 606 12.50 -12.50 9.81
CA ALA A 606 13.11 -12.69 11.13
C ALA A 606 12.17 -13.45 12.08
N GLY A 607 10.87 -13.16 12.05
CA GLY A 607 9.84 -13.88 12.80
C GLY A 607 9.71 -15.34 12.36
N MET A 608 9.77 -15.63 11.05
CA MET A 608 9.78 -17.00 10.54
C MET A 608 11.03 -17.77 10.97
N LYS A 609 12.21 -17.12 10.93
CA LYS A 609 13.48 -17.70 11.39
C LYS A 609 13.43 -18.04 12.89
N ASN A 610 12.94 -17.12 13.71
CA ASN A 610 12.80 -17.32 15.15
C ASN A 610 11.76 -18.39 15.47
N TYR A 611 10.61 -18.39 14.79
CA TYR A 611 9.60 -19.44 14.95
C TYR A 611 10.19 -20.83 14.67
N LYS A 612 10.96 -20.98 13.59
CA LYS A 612 11.67 -22.23 13.26
C LYS A 612 12.66 -22.63 14.36
N ARG A 613 13.49 -21.69 14.83
CA ARG A 613 14.47 -21.92 15.91
C ARG A 613 13.78 -22.36 17.21
N HIS A 614 12.78 -21.61 17.66
CA HIS A 614 12.03 -21.89 18.89
C HIS A 614 11.34 -23.26 18.81
N LYS A 615 10.71 -23.57 17.67
CA LYS A 615 10.10 -24.89 17.46
C LYS A 615 11.12 -26.03 17.48
N GLN A 616 12.30 -25.84 16.90
CA GLN A 616 13.38 -26.83 16.94
C GLN A 616 13.97 -27.01 18.36
N GLN A 617 14.12 -25.93 19.14
CA GLN A 617 14.54 -26.02 20.54
C GLN A 617 13.50 -26.75 21.40
N LEU A 618 12.22 -26.48 21.16
CA LEU A 618 11.12 -27.19 21.82
C LEU A 618 11.16 -28.70 21.54
N TYR A 619 11.43 -29.10 20.29
CA TYR A 619 11.63 -30.51 19.94
C TYR A 619 12.85 -31.16 20.62
N LYS A 620 13.87 -30.36 20.97
CA LYS A 620 15.03 -30.83 21.74
C LYS A 620 14.77 -30.85 23.25
N GLY A 621 13.62 -30.36 23.73
CA GLY A 621 13.36 -30.17 25.15
C GLY A 621 14.21 -29.07 25.79
N LEU A 622 14.82 -28.17 24.99
CA LEU A 622 15.62 -27.06 25.50
C LEU A 622 14.72 -25.87 25.81
N SER A 623 14.56 -25.55 27.09
CA SER A 623 13.73 -24.44 27.59
C SER A 623 14.52 -23.16 27.90
N THR A 624 15.66 -22.95 27.25
CA THR A 624 16.52 -21.77 27.51
C THR A 624 15.84 -20.46 27.08
N GLU A 625 15.07 -20.49 25.99
CA GLU A 625 14.39 -19.31 25.42
C GLU A 625 12.86 -19.38 25.59
N ILE A 626 12.32 -20.58 25.85
CA ILE A 626 10.88 -20.81 25.94
C ILE A 626 10.57 -21.34 27.34
N PRO A 627 9.71 -20.68 28.12
CA PRO A 627 9.31 -21.17 29.43
C PRO A 627 8.67 -22.56 29.32
N PRO A 628 8.94 -23.47 30.28
CA PRO A 628 8.40 -24.82 30.25
C PRO A 628 6.87 -24.82 30.32
N ALA A 629 6.22 -25.75 29.61
CA ALA A 629 4.76 -25.83 29.50
C ALA A 629 4.04 -25.92 30.86
N ASN A 630 4.72 -26.46 31.88
CA ASN A 630 4.20 -26.61 33.24
C ASN A 630 3.88 -25.29 33.93
N HIS A 631 4.42 -24.16 33.44
CA HIS A 631 4.14 -22.83 33.99
C HIS A 631 2.80 -22.25 33.50
N PHE A 632 2.16 -22.88 32.51
CA PHE A 632 0.94 -22.37 31.88
C PHE A 632 -0.26 -23.27 32.16
N LYS A 633 -1.43 -22.66 32.36
CA LYS A 633 -2.69 -23.40 32.42
C LYS A 633 -3.06 -23.90 31.01
N TRP A 634 -3.47 -25.16 30.89
CA TRP A 634 -3.88 -25.77 29.62
C TRP A 634 -4.94 -24.97 28.87
N THR A 635 -5.91 -24.39 29.59
CA THR A 635 -6.95 -23.54 29.01
C THR A 635 -6.40 -22.26 28.40
N SER A 636 -5.39 -21.65 29.02
CA SER A 636 -4.69 -20.47 28.48
C SER A 636 -3.98 -20.84 27.19
N ILE A 637 -3.17 -21.91 27.20
CA ILE A 637 -2.42 -22.35 26.00
C ILE A 637 -3.35 -22.53 24.80
N VAL A 638 -4.48 -23.20 25.00
CA VAL A 638 -5.46 -23.41 23.93
C VAL A 638 -6.07 -22.09 23.47
N SER A 639 -6.52 -21.24 24.39
CA SER A 639 -7.08 -19.92 24.07
C SER A 639 -6.07 -19.05 23.30
N ASP A 640 -4.84 -18.97 23.80
CA ASP A 640 -3.74 -18.19 23.21
C ASP A 640 -3.36 -18.71 21.83
N SER A 641 -3.41 -20.03 21.62
CA SER A 641 -3.16 -20.63 20.29
C SER A 641 -4.21 -20.25 19.25
N VAL A 642 -5.47 -20.07 19.66
CA VAL A 642 -6.57 -19.64 18.77
C VAL A 642 -6.42 -18.17 18.40
N HIS A 643 -6.00 -17.33 19.35
CA HIS A 643 -5.84 -15.90 19.13
C HIS A 643 -4.51 -15.51 18.45
N TYR A 644 -3.49 -16.37 18.49
CA TYR A 644 -2.15 -16.10 17.97
C TYR A 644 -2.16 -15.47 16.57
N SER A 645 -2.89 -16.08 15.63
CA SER A 645 -2.90 -15.60 14.24
C SER A 645 -3.51 -14.21 14.10
N GLY A 646 -4.60 -13.93 14.82
CA GLY A 646 -5.26 -12.62 14.80
C GLY A 646 -4.40 -11.55 15.44
N PHE A 647 -3.78 -11.85 16.59
CA PHE A 647 -2.90 -10.91 17.26
C PHE A 647 -1.65 -10.59 16.44
N LEU A 648 -1.02 -11.58 15.78
CA LEU A 648 0.18 -11.33 14.97
C LEU A 648 -0.12 -10.36 13.83
N VAL A 649 -1.22 -10.59 13.11
CA VAL A 649 -1.64 -9.73 11.99
C VAL A 649 -2.05 -8.35 12.49
N GLY A 650 -2.75 -8.27 13.62
CA GLY A 650 -3.17 -7.01 14.24
C GLY A 650 -1.99 -6.15 14.68
N TYR A 651 -1.02 -6.72 15.41
CA TYR A 651 0.19 -6.00 15.82
C TYR A 651 1.08 -5.63 14.64
N MET A 652 1.19 -6.48 13.63
CA MET A 652 1.89 -6.15 12.38
C MET A 652 1.23 -4.98 11.65
N THR A 653 -0.09 -4.96 11.58
CA THR A 653 -0.86 -3.87 10.95
C THR A 653 -0.65 -2.55 11.68
N TRP A 654 -0.90 -2.52 13.00
CA TRP A 654 -0.73 -1.31 13.80
C TRP A 654 0.72 -0.83 13.87
N GLY A 655 1.66 -1.76 14.04
CA GLY A 655 3.08 -1.45 14.00
C GLY A 655 3.48 -0.83 12.66
N PHE A 656 2.96 -1.33 11.54
CA PHE A 656 3.21 -0.75 10.23
C PHE A 656 2.67 0.68 10.14
N VAL A 657 1.44 0.93 10.63
CA VAL A 657 0.87 2.28 10.67
C VAL A 657 1.73 3.23 11.49
N ILE A 658 2.09 2.86 12.72
CA ILE A 658 2.89 3.71 13.61
C ILE A 658 4.27 3.98 13.00
N CYS A 659 4.93 2.94 12.50
CA CYS A 659 6.25 3.05 11.88
C CYS A 659 6.22 3.92 10.61
N PHE A 660 5.21 3.76 9.75
CA PHE A 660 5.03 4.60 8.56
C PHE A 660 4.93 6.08 8.92
N HIS A 661 4.12 6.42 9.92
CA HIS A 661 3.95 7.81 10.36
C HIS A 661 5.24 8.36 10.98
N LEU A 662 5.97 7.55 11.75
CA LEU A 662 7.25 7.95 12.33
C LEU A 662 8.29 8.22 11.23
N VAL A 663 8.44 7.31 10.26
CA VAL A 663 9.36 7.47 9.13
C VAL A 663 8.97 8.68 8.28
N LEU A 664 7.68 8.89 8.04
CA LEU A 664 7.16 10.07 7.32
C LEU A 664 7.48 11.37 8.06
N LEU A 665 7.28 11.41 9.39
CA LEU A 665 7.61 12.58 10.21
C LEU A 665 9.11 12.88 10.16
N VAL A 666 9.96 11.85 10.23
CA VAL A 666 11.41 12.00 10.09
C VAL A 666 11.78 12.50 8.69
N ALA A 667 11.17 11.95 7.63
CA ALA A 667 11.43 12.37 6.25
C ALA A 667 11.03 13.84 6.00
N ILE A 668 9.87 14.26 6.52
CA ILE A 668 9.42 15.66 6.48
C ILE A 668 10.38 16.54 7.28
N GLY A 669 10.79 16.12 8.48
CA GLY A 669 11.74 16.86 9.31
C GLY A 669 13.08 17.06 8.61
N VAL A 670 13.63 16.01 7.99
CA VAL A 670 14.87 16.09 7.19
C VAL A 670 14.70 17.06 6.03
N ARG A 671 13.57 17.01 5.31
CA ARG A 671 13.29 17.95 4.21
C ARG A 671 13.13 19.40 4.67
N LEU A 672 12.48 19.64 5.81
CA LEU A 672 12.35 20.99 6.36
C LEU A 672 13.72 21.55 6.77
N MET A 673 14.57 20.71 7.36
CA MET A 673 15.95 21.06 7.68
C MET A 673 16.77 21.37 6.42
N THR A 674 16.64 20.61 5.34
CA THR A 674 17.38 20.89 4.09
C THR A 674 16.88 22.12 3.35
N LEU A 675 15.59 22.48 3.49
CA LEU A 675 15.02 23.67 2.86
C LEU A 675 15.36 24.97 3.60
N HIS A 676 15.43 24.93 4.93
CA HIS A 676 15.77 26.12 5.73
C HIS A 676 17.23 26.10 6.18
N VAL A 677 18.09 26.41 5.21
CA VAL A 677 19.52 26.70 5.43
C VAL A 677 19.80 27.56 6.68
N PRO A 678 19.07 28.67 6.97
CA PRO A 678 19.41 29.52 8.12
C PRO A 678 19.19 28.84 9.49
N TYR A 679 18.17 27.99 9.64
CA TYR A 679 17.97 27.27 10.92
C TYR A 679 19.01 26.17 11.11
N THR A 680 19.40 25.50 10.02
CA THR A 680 20.52 24.55 10.08
C THR A 680 21.83 25.24 10.39
N GLU A 681 22.07 26.43 9.83
CA GLU A 681 23.25 27.26 10.14
C GLU A 681 23.25 27.74 11.59
N LEU A 682 22.09 27.94 12.22
CA LEU A 682 21.99 28.29 13.65
C LEU A 682 22.20 27.07 14.57
N ALA A 683 21.67 25.91 14.19
CA ALA A 683 21.71 24.70 15.03
C ALA A 683 23.07 23.98 14.97
N LEU A 684 23.70 23.93 13.79
CA LEU A 684 24.95 23.23 13.55
C LEU A 684 26.12 23.72 14.42
N PRO A 685 26.35 25.03 14.67
CA PRO A 685 27.41 25.49 15.57
C PRO A 685 27.16 25.14 17.04
N ILE A 686 25.94 24.78 17.43
CA ILE A 686 25.64 24.29 18.80
C ILE A 686 25.84 22.77 18.87
N ILE A 687 25.32 22.03 17.88
CA ILE A 687 25.33 20.56 17.90
C ILE A 687 26.72 20.00 17.60
N VAL A 688 27.45 20.56 16.63
CA VAL A 688 28.75 20.02 16.20
C VAL A 688 29.79 20.02 17.31
N PRO A 689 30.01 21.11 18.08
CA PRO A 689 30.96 21.07 19.20
C PRO A 689 30.58 20.05 20.26
N LEU A 690 29.29 19.89 20.58
CA LEU A 690 28.82 18.89 21.54
C LEU A 690 29.15 17.46 21.07
N VAL A 691 28.91 17.16 19.79
CA VAL A 691 29.24 15.85 19.20
C VAL A 691 30.75 15.64 19.14
N VAL A 692 31.54 16.66 18.76
CA VAL A 692 33.00 16.57 18.70
C VAL A 692 33.60 16.34 20.09
N ILE A 693 33.16 17.08 21.11
CA ILE A 693 33.60 16.88 22.50
C ILE A 693 33.24 15.47 22.98
N TYR A 694 32.04 14.98 22.68
CA TYR A 694 31.63 13.62 23.00
C TYR A 694 32.53 12.56 22.35
N LEU A 695 32.80 12.68 21.04
CA LEU A 695 33.65 11.75 20.29
C LEU A 695 35.11 11.81 20.74
N LEU A 696 35.67 13.00 20.93
CA LEU A 696 37.03 13.21 21.39
C LEU A 696 37.24 12.59 22.76
N LYS A 697 36.25 12.73 23.66
CA LYS A 697 36.28 12.11 24.97
C LYS A 697 36.23 10.57 24.89
N ILE A 698 35.36 9.99 24.07
CA ILE A 698 35.33 8.53 23.86
C ILE A 698 36.67 8.02 23.31
N SER A 699 37.25 8.75 22.36
CA SER A 699 38.55 8.43 21.79
C SER A 699 39.67 8.51 22.84
N LEU A 700 39.67 9.56 23.66
CA LEU A 700 40.63 9.74 24.77
C LEU A 700 40.49 8.60 25.77
N MET A 701 39.28 8.31 26.25
CA MET A 701 39.00 7.20 27.17
C MET A 701 39.48 5.85 26.62
N THR A 702 39.18 5.56 25.35
CA THR A 702 39.59 4.31 24.71
C THR A 702 41.11 4.22 24.55
N SER A 703 41.77 5.34 24.20
CA SER A 703 43.22 5.40 24.00
C SER A 703 43.99 5.33 25.32
N THR A 704 43.59 6.11 26.33
CA THR A 704 44.18 6.08 27.68
C THR A 704 43.97 4.72 28.34
N GLY A 705 42.80 4.10 28.16
CA GLY A 705 42.52 2.73 28.60
C GLY A 705 43.52 1.71 28.05
N LYS A 706 43.74 1.73 26.73
CA LYS A 706 44.65 0.79 26.05
C LYS A 706 46.12 1.06 26.32
N ILE A 707 46.54 2.32 26.39
CA ILE A 707 47.96 2.70 26.43
C ILE A 707 48.47 2.82 27.87
N LEU A 708 47.70 3.42 28.77
CA LEU A 708 48.19 3.76 30.13
C LEU A 708 47.70 2.78 31.19
N PHE A 709 46.48 2.27 31.07
CA PHE A 709 45.85 1.51 32.16
C PHE A 709 45.99 0.00 32.02
N ILE A 710 45.83 -0.53 30.81
CA ILE A 710 45.85 -1.96 30.56
C ILE A 710 47.26 -2.40 30.17
N GLU A 711 47.85 -3.30 30.96
CA GLU A 711 49.09 -3.99 30.60
C GLU A 711 48.75 -5.22 29.75
N ASN A 712 49.26 -5.26 28.52
CA ASN A 712 49.06 -6.39 27.60
C ASN A 712 50.00 -7.54 27.93
N ASP A 713 49.89 -8.11 29.13
CA ASP A 713 50.56 -9.37 29.46
C ASP A 713 49.60 -10.56 29.29
N HIS A 714 50.10 -11.64 28.70
CA HIS A 714 49.35 -12.53 27.79
C HIS A 714 48.18 -13.35 28.37
N LYS A 715 47.78 -13.21 29.64
CA LYS A 715 46.71 -14.04 30.22
C LYS A 715 45.72 -13.34 31.16
N THR A 716 45.93 -12.09 31.57
CA THR A 716 45.06 -11.45 32.58
C THR A 716 45.15 -9.92 32.48
N TYR A 717 44.00 -9.24 32.44
CA TYR A 717 43.93 -7.77 32.42
C TYR A 717 44.21 -7.21 33.82
N TYR A 718 45.44 -6.71 34.05
CA TYR A 718 45.78 -5.96 35.27
C TYR A 718 45.94 -4.47 34.98
N LEU A 719 45.60 -3.65 35.98
CA LEU A 719 45.79 -2.19 35.92
C LEU A 719 47.25 -1.86 36.24
N LYS A 720 47.95 -1.26 35.29
CA LYS A 720 49.39 -0.90 35.42
C LYS A 720 49.66 0.14 36.52
N SER A 721 48.77 1.11 36.69
CA SER A 721 48.89 2.16 37.71
C SER A 721 47.53 2.54 38.29
N ILE A 722 47.25 2.03 39.49
CA ILE A 722 46.00 2.32 40.23
C ILE A 722 45.87 3.82 40.54
N ARG A 723 47.00 4.50 40.86
CA ARG A 723 46.99 5.93 41.22
C ARG A 723 46.66 6.83 40.01
N THR A 724 47.27 6.55 38.85
CA THR A 724 47.01 7.33 37.63
C THR A 724 45.56 7.12 37.18
N TYR A 725 45.05 5.89 37.29
CA TYR A 725 43.65 5.60 37.03
C TYR A 725 42.71 6.39 37.95
N ALA A 726 42.99 6.43 39.27
CA ALA A 726 42.16 7.17 40.21
C ALA A 726 42.11 8.68 39.93
N ILE A 727 43.25 9.31 39.62
CA ILE A 727 43.31 10.74 39.26
C ILE A 727 42.54 11.00 37.96
N PHE A 728 42.71 10.12 36.96
CA PHE A 728 42.02 10.25 35.68
C PHE A 728 40.50 10.11 35.81
N VAL A 729 40.02 9.15 36.62
CA VAL A 729 38.60 8.98 36.93
C VAL A 729 38.04 10.23 37.62
N TYR A 730 38.76 10.83 38.58
CA TYR A 730 38.33 12.04 39.27
C TYR A 730 38.11 13.22 38.30
N PHE A 731 39.06 13.49 37.40
CA PHE A 731 38.89 14.57 36.41
C PHE A 731 37.83 14.24 35.36
N SER A 732 37.71 12.96 34.98
CA SER A 732 36.74 12.52 33.98
C SER A 732 35.30 12.60 34.48
N PHE A 733 35.07 12.44 35.79
CA PHE A 733 33.76 12.51 36.43
C PHE A 733 32.95 13.77 36.06
N PHE A 734 33.60 14.94 36.05
CA PHE A 734 32.93 16.19 35.69
C PHE A 734 32.49 16.20 34.22
N ALA A 735 33.35 15.74 33.31
CA ALA A 735 33.00 15.57 31.90
C ALA A 735 31.96 14.46 31.69
N ASP A 736 31.97 13.40 32.51
CA ASP A 736 31.02 12.27 32.49
C ASP A 736 29.62 12.71 32.86
N SER A 737 29.49 13.68 33.76
CA SER A 737 28.19 14.23 34.14
C SER A 737 27.46 14.86 32.95
N PHE A 738 28.15 15.68 32.14
CA PHE A 738 27.55 16.30 30.94
C PHE A 738 27.29 15.29 29.81
N VAL A 739 28.27 14.42 29.55
CA VAL A 739 28.13 13.36 28.55
C VAL A 739 27.03 12.37 28.93
N GLY A 740 26.80 12.15 30.22
CA GLY A 740 25.73 11.31 30.75
C GLY A 740 24.34 11.78 30.35
N ILE A 741 24.09 13.10 30.34
CA ILE A 741 22.81 13.69 29.91
C ILE A 741 22.58 13.41 28.41
N ALA A 742 23.57 13.69 27.56
CA ALA A 742 23.48 13.41 26.13
C ALA A 742 23.28 11.90 25.87
N SER A 743 24.03 11.05 26.57
CA SER A 743 23.90 9.59 26.52
C SER A 743 22.49 9.12 26.92
N CYS A 744 21.88 9.74 27.94
CA CYS A 744 20.52 9.45 28.36
C CYS A 744 19.50 9.76 27.25
N ILE A 745 19.61 10.92 26.60
CA ILE A 745 18.75 11.28 25.45
C ILE A 745 18.92 10.28 24.30
N PHE A 746 20.17 9.93 23.95
CA PHE A 746 20.43 8.92 22.94
C PHE A 746 19.90 7.54 23.33
N ARG A 747 19.93 7.17 24.62
CA ARG A 747 19.34 5.92 25.13
C ARG A 747 17.83 5.91 24.95
N ILE A 748 17.15 7.01 25.30
CA ILE A 748 15.70 7.16 25.10
C ILE A 748 15.38 7.06 23.61
N LEU A 749 16.10 7.80 22.75
CA LEU A 749 15.88 7.77 21.31
C LEU A 749 16.09 6.36 20.71
N LYS A 750 17.20 5.69 21.06
CA LYS A 750 17.47 4.31 20.65
C LYS A 750 16.38 3.36 21.14
N ALA A 751 15.94 3.49 22.40
CA ALA A 751 14.88 2.67 22.95
C ALA A 751 13.56 2.88 22.21
N THR A 752 13.17 4.12 21.92
CA THR A 752 11.95 4.45 21.16
C THR A 752 12.01 3.90 19.73
N VAL A 753 13.16 4.06 19.05
CA VAL A 753 13.35 3.54 17.68
C VAL A 753 13.28 2.01 17.66
N ILE A 754 14.02 1.35 18.56
CA ILE A 754 14.00 -0.11 18.68
C ILE A 754 12.58 -0.57 19.03
N HIS A 755 11.93 0.02 20.04
CA HIS A 755 10.58 -0.36 20.44
C HIS A 755 9.58 -0.19 19.29
N THR A 756 9.64 0.91 18.53
CA THR A 756 8.75 1.14 17.39
C THR A 756 8.99 0.13 16.27
N ILE A 757 10.24 -0.25 16.01
CA ILE A 757 10.57 -1.28 15.03
C ILE A 757 10.07 -2.65 15.52
N PHE A 758 10.27 -3.01 16.79
CA PHE A 758 9.93 -4.33 17.31
C PHE A 758 8.51 -4.47 17.87
N ILE A 759 7.70 -3.40 17.91
CA ILE A 759 6.33 -3.40 18.47
C ILE A 759 5.41 -4.43 17.82
N ALA A 760 5.66 -4.72 16.55
CA ALA A 760 4.86 -5.63 15.74
C ALA A 760 5.17 -7.11 16.00
N ARG A 761 6.28 -7.42 16.68
CA ARG A 761 6.79 -8.78 16.86
C ARG A 761 6.33 -9.36 18.18
N ILE A 762 5.53 -10.42 18.10
CA ILE A 762 5.06 -11.19 19.26
C ILE A 762 6.16 -12.07 19.84
N ASP A 763 7.14 -12.46 19.03
CA ASP A 763 8.23 -13.35 19.46
C ASP A 763 9.31 -12.64 20.30
N TYR A 764 9.15 -11.33 20.54
CA TYR A 764 10.06 -10.53 21.35
C TYR A 764 9.29 -9.79 22.45
N CYS A 765 9.75 -9.93 23.69
CA CYS A 765 9.20 -9.17 24.80
C CYS A 765 9.96 -7.86 24.95
N SER A 766 9.28 -6.73 24.79
CA SER A 766 9.90 -5.39 24.84
C SER A 766 10.25 -4.93 26.26
N THR A 767 9.71 -5.57 27.30
CA THR A 767 9.87 -5.16 28.71
C THR A 767 11.15 -5.70 29.39
N GLY A 768 12.07 -6.30 28.63
CA GLY A 768 13.36 -6.81 29.14
C GLY A 768 13.26 -8.16 29.87
N HIS A 769 14.38 -8.88 29.92
CA HIS A 769 14.47 -10.26 30.45
C HIS A 769 14.08 -10.44 31.93
N PRO A 770 14.33 -9.51 32.88
CA PRO A 770 14.01 -9.74 34.29
C PRO A 770 12.52 -9.67 34.61
N LEU A 771 11.73 -8.89 33.86
CA LEU A 771 10.27 -8.84 34.05
C LEU A 771 9.57 -10.14 33.61
N VAL A 772 10.17 -10.90 32.70
CA VAL A 772 9.64 -12.20 32.23
C VAL A 772 9.68 -13.27 33.32
N HIS A 773 10.53 -13.13 34.35
CA HIS A 773 10.55 -14.05 35.49
C HIS A 773 9.61 -13.64 36.63
N LEU A 774 9.09 -12.40 36.60
CA LEU A 774 8.19 -11.85 37.62
C LEU A 774 6.70 -11.99 37.25
N VAL A 775 6.40 -12.14 35.96
CA VAL A 775 5.06 -12.44 35.41
C VAL A 775 4.93 -13.94 35.20
#